data_AF-A0A8J3Q4Q0-F1
#
_entry.id   AF-A0A8J3Q4Q0-F1
#
_cell.length_a   1.000
_cell.length_b   1.000
_cell.length_c   1.000
_cell.angle_alpha   90.00
_cell.angle_beta   90.00
_cell.angle_gamma   90.00
#
_symmetry.space_group_name_H-M   'P 1'
#
loop_
_entity.id
_entity.type
_entity.pdbx_description
1 polymer ?
#
loop_
_entity_poly.entity_id
_entity_poly.type
_entity_poly.pdbx_seq_one_letter_code
_entity_poly.pdbx_strand_id
1 'polypeptide(L)'
;MKLVPDEQAGPGGYKKLQAQYGPAELHLPRTELIDVNCSTVALRPLTAFVQMTDLHIVDDQSPMRFECLNQWADDGPPHYKALPTGAAYRPHESMSTQVVDAMCRAIQKVGRGPKTGLPLEFTIVTGDAVDNCQYNETRWFIDLLDGQPITPNSGGVGDESATGGVLGLDPHYWLPSMKFNELHDGLGLDENFRAGFPEVLALPYAARRRFTAHGLRMPWYTAYGNHDALVQGNLPIDWDHLFNARNTAIGGFKISAFPGLPDRFEDVGDILGAIEEGLFPFPPSGRDVTADQQRRLLSRREFVQEHFTTTGSPAGHGFTAGSDRAYYVIPGGPTDLVCHVVLDTTYPVGGPDGWLDDTQFQWLEGVLRANSSQYIDGDPNTVDCRLVSNPGAVDKLIVIHSHHTSKSMGNRLARLRESNAHSGSDLVTLLLRYPNVILWVTGHNHRNEIAPHARRYLRTGGFWEVTTASHIDWPYQSRIFEIGEGSGTVSIFTTMVDIDAPLDWRNGDIYAPETLASLSRELAANDLQQRKDGVGRRPGADTDRNTQLMVPTPFALPSVATARNQDGRLLVYSADSVGGYYRYEWDTEGQTWSGWSNLPNLAPLRDLTAEPNRDGRVELFGLGTDGQVWRSWQNTPNGTWSLWNVFDMYTVEGWTPPAGGLVSIASACNLDGRLDLYAVDRVGKVFLRQKWYPDWPNGGGWSPWYPLDEVPVGSPLSMIAAEANADGRLEVFGVTTAGTVVHRSQITPGGNWSQWGSLGGDRIYAVTAVRHQDNRLQLYGLRQGAVVMCAQTVAGGSWSGWTDSGAAPENFVELAAERNGSGHVELFALGGSGRLFRRAQGSTTWALLGDVGINIVPDVRGAAPAAARWTLEFGGYPSDTFTVPVHEFADAGTVRSQSPYPGTKNRPGTTTVHLGIGLWDGSHH
;
A
#
# COMPACT_ATOMS: atom_id res chain seq x y z
N MET A 1 1.81 -4.99 -24.42
CA MET A 1 3.05 -5.66 -24.88
C MET A 1 3.66 -6.33 -23.68
N LYS A 2 3.99 -7.62 -23.77
CA LYS A 2 4.68 -8.40 -22.73
C LYS A 2 6.02 -8.84 -23.29
N LEU A 3 7.05 -8.89 -22.45
CA LEU A 3 8.35 -9.44 -22.83
C LEU A 3 8.40 -10.92 -22.49
N VAL A 4 8.79 -11.74 -23.48
CA VAL A 4 8.95 -13.18 -23.30
C VAL A 4 10.25 -13.64 -23.97
N PRO A 5 10.95 -14.64 -23.42
CA PRO A 5 12.03 -15.32 -24.14
C PRO A 5 11.48 -15.97 -25.41
N ASP A 6 12.27 -15.95 -26.49
CA ASP A 6 11.91 -16.59 -27.76
C ASP A 6 11.56 -18.08 -27.57
N GLU A 7 10.55 -18.54 -28.29
CA GLU A 7 10.19 -19.94 -28.34
C GLU A 7 11.29 -20.77 -29.01
N GLN A 8 11.91 -20.22 -30.06
CA GLN A 8 13.04 -20.85 -30.76
C GLN A 8 14.36 -20.46 -30.10
N ALA A 9 14.98 -21.44 -29.45
CA ALA A 9 16.29 -21.24 -28.86
C ALA A 9 17.39 -21.21 -29.95
N GLY A 10 18.32 -20.26 -29.85
CA GLY A 10 19.49 -20.18 -30.72
C GLY A 10 20.54 -21.28 -30.42
N PRO A 11 21.73 -21.22 -31.04
CA PRO A 11 22.84 -22.12 -30.69
C PRO A 11 23.16 -22.10 -29.20
N GLY A 12 23.45 -23.27 -28.61
CA GLY A 12 23.62 -23.41 -27.14
C GLY A 12 22.31 -23.24 -26.34
N GLY A 13 21.24 -22.86 -27.04
CA GLY A 13 19.89 -22.68 -26.57
C GLY A 13 19.60 -21.33 -25.88
N TYR A 14 20.48 -20.35 -26.06
CA TYR A 14 20.24 -18.96 -25.73
C TYR A 14 18.97 -18.43 -26.41
N LYS A 15 18.14 -17.69 -25.66
CA LYS A 15 16.87 -17.14 -26.11
C LYS A 15 16.93 -15.62 -26.08
N LYS A 16 16.70 -14.97 -27.22
CA LYS A 16 16.51 -13.52 -27.26
C LYS A 16 15.18 -13.14 -26.60
N LEU A 17 15.06 -11.91 -26.12
CA LEU A 17 13.77 -11.38 -25.71
C LEU A 17 12.98 -10.88 -26.92
N GLN A 18 11.68 -11.16 -26.93
CA GLN A 18 10.77 -10.66 -27.95
C GLN A 18 9.55 -9.99 -27.32
N ALA A 19 8.99 -9.05 -28.08
CA ALA A 19 7.73 -8.41 -27.74
C ALA A 19 6.56 -9.30 -28.15
N GLN A 20 5.80 -9.78 -27.18
CA GLN A 20 4.49 -10.36 -27.40
C GLN A 20 3.45 -9.24 -27.37
N TYR A 21 2.80 -8.99 -28.51
CA TYR A 21 1.72 -8.03 -28.63
C TYR A 21 0.38 -8.72 -28.39
N GLY A 22 -0.48 -8.08 -27.60
CA GLY A 22 -1.80 -8.56 -27.25
C GLY A 22 -2.55 -7.51 -26.44
N PRO A 23 -3.79 -7.81 -26.02
CA PRO A 23 -4.51 -6.98 -25.06
C PRO A 23 -3.67 -6.71 -23.82
N ALA A 24 -3.91 -5.58 -23.14
CA ALA A 24 -3.29 -5.33 -21.83
C ALA A 24 -3.64 -6.47 -20.86
N GLU A 25 -2.68 -6.85 -20.00
CA GLU A 25 -2.93 -7.86 -18.95
C GLU A 25 -4.10 -7.38 -18.07
N LEU A 26 -5.22 -8.11 -18.14
CA LEU A 26 -6.42 -7.81 -17.37
C LEU A 26 -6.15 -8.06 -15.89
N HIS A 27 -6.86 -7.32 -15.03
CA HIS A 27 -6.83 -7.61 -13.61
C HIS A 27 -7.79 -8.74 -13.32
N LEU A 28 -7.26 -9.91 -13.00
CA LEU A 28 -8.07 -11.09 -12.69
C LEU A 28 -8.64 -10.98 -11.26
N PRO A 29 -9.96 -11.09 -11.07
CA PRO A 29 -10.54 -11.08 -9.73
C PRO A 29 -10.15 -12.34 -8.97
N ARG A 30 -9.72 -12.17 -7.71
CA ARG A 30 -9.42 -13.22 -6.74
C ARG A 30 -10.39 -13.07 -5.57
N THR A 31 -11.30 -14.02 -5.42
CA THR A 31 -12.45 -13.96 -4.50
C THR A 31 -12.34 -14.97 -3.35
N GLU A 32 -11.19 -15.60 -3.15
CA GLU A 32 -11.02 -16.69 -2.17
C GLU A 32 -11.25 -16.27 -0.71
N LEU A 33 -11.22 -14.97 -0.42
CA LEU A 33 -11.45 -14.42 0.92
C LEU A 33 -12.84 -13.76 1.07
N ILE A 34 -13.73 -13.88 0.08
CA ILE A 34 -15.09 -13.31 0.12
C ILE A 34 -16.16 -14.33 -0.33
N ASP A 35 -17.39 -14.15 0.16
CA ASP A 35 -18.52 -15.05 -0.16
C ASP A 35 -19.31 -14.65 -1.43
N VAL A 36 -19.04 -13.48 -2.03
CA VAL A 36 -19.84 -12.92 -3.13
C VAL A 36 -18.96 -12.43 -4.26
N ASN A 37 -19.36 -12.67 -5.51
CA ASN A 37 -18.62 -12.26 -6.69
C ASN A 37 -18.87 -10.76 -7.00
N CYS A 38 -18.10 -9.86 -6.40
CA CYS A 38 -18.27 -8.39 -6.49
C CYS A 38 -17.35 -7.72 -7.55
N SER A 39 -16.85 -8.47 -8.52
CA SER A 39 -15.65 -8.14 -9.33
C SER A 39 -15.72 -6.95 -10.29
N THR A 40 -16.80 -6.17 -10.31
CA THR A 40 -16.94 -5.06 -11.27
C THR A 40 -17.03 -3.68 -10.65
N VAL A 41 -17.19 -3.56 -9.31
CA VAL A 41 -17.68 -2.38 -8.55
C VAL A 41 -16.87 -1.08 -8.73
N ALA A 42 -17.57 0.06 -8.71
CA ALA A 42 -16.93 1.38 -8.71
C ALA A 42 -16.37 1.64 -7.31
N LEU A 43 -15.10 1.98 -7.24
CA LEU A 43 -14.38 2.01 -5.98
C LEU A 43 -14.14 3.45 -5.53
N ARG A 44 -14.44 3.71 -4.27
CA ARG A 44 -13.84 4.80 -3.50
C ARG A 44 -12.34 4.51 -3.37
N PRO A 45 -11.48 5.24 -4.07
CA PRO A 45 -10.05 4.98 -4.04
C PRO A 45 -9.45 5.49 -2.72
N LEU A 46 -8.56 4.71 -2.10
CA LEU A 46 -8.01 4.98 -0.77
C LEU A 46 -6.52 5.34 -0.79
N THR A 47 -5.69 4.54 -1.46
CA THR A 47 -4.24 4.79 -1.61
C THR A 47 -3.70 4.06 -2.83
N ALA A 48 -2.57 4.52 -3.38
CA ALA A 48 -1.77 3.80 -4.36
C ALA A 48 -0.28 3.95 -4.05
N PHE A 49 0.49 2.85 -4.11
CA PHE A 49 1.93 2.82 -3.82
C PHE A 49 2.65 1.78 -4.67
N VAL A 50 3.99 1.80 -4.68
CA VAL A 50 4.82 0.88 -5.47
C VAL A 50 5.73 0.05 -4.59
N GLN A 51 5.94 -1.21 -4.95
CA GLN A 51 6.98 -2.07 -4.39
C GLN A 51 8.13 -2.23 -5.39
N MET A 52 9.36 -2.03 -4.90
CA MET A 52 10.60 -2.57 -5.46
C MET A 52 11.14 -3.61 -4.47
N THR A 53 11.91 -4.60 -4.92
CA THR A 53 12.42 -5.65 -4.03
C THR A 53 13.63 -6.34 -4.63
N ASP A 54 14.53 -6.83 -3.77
CA ASP A 54 15.63 -7.71 -4.16
C ASP A 54 16.42 -7.06 -5.32
N LEU A 55 16.90 -5.85 -5.05
CA LEU A 55 17.64 -5.04 -6.01
C LEU A 55 19.01 -5.64 -6.28
N HIS A 56 19.65 -6.15 -5.22
CA HIS A 56 21.03 -6.62 -5.20
C HIS A 56 21.95 -5.66 -5.97
N ILE A 57 22.11 -4.44 -5.45
CA ILE A 57 23.21 -3.59 -5.90
C ILE A 57 24.51 -4.29 -5.54
N VAL A 58 25.29 -4.66 -6.55
CA VAL A 58 26.46 -5.53 -6.44
C VAL A 58 27.73 -4.77 -6.78
N ASP A 59 28.73 -4.84 -5.89
CA ASP A 59 30.14 -4.58 -6.20
C ASP A 59 30.78 -5.88 -6.73
N ASP A 60 30.80 -6.04 -8.05
CA ASP A 60 31.32 -7.25 -8.72
C ASP A 60 32.83 -7.46 -8.52
N GLN A 61 33.54 -6.46 -8.02
CA GLN A 61 34.98 -6.53 -7.69
C GLN A 61 35.25 -6.80 -6.22
N SER A 62 34.22 -6.84 -5.38
CA SER A 62 34.40 -7.02 -3.95
C SER A 62 35.10 -8.36 -3.65
N PRO A 63 36.06 -8.39 -2.70
CA PRO A 63 36.64 -9.64 -2.19
C PRO A 63 35.62 -10.55 -1.49
N MET A 64 34.46 -9.99 -1.12
CA MET A 64 33.34 -10.72 -0.52
C MET A 64 32.39 -11.32 -1.55
N ARG A 65 32.62 -11.08 -2.85
CA ARG A 65 32.04 -11.92 -3.89
C ARG A 65 32.73 -13.28 -3.81
N PHE A 66 31.94 -14.31 -3.55
CA PHE A 66 32.37 -15.71 -3.46
C PHE A 66 31.92 -16.45 -4.72
N GLU A 67 32.26 -15.90 -5.89
CA GLU A 67 31.81 -16.45 -7.17
C GLU A 67 32.31 -17.90 -7.37
N CYS A 68 33.39 -18.27 -6.71
CA CYS A 68 33.98 -19.61 -6.77
C CYS A 68 33.09 -20.71 -6.18
N LEU A 69 32.08 -20.36 -5.38
CA LEU A 69 31.10 -21.34 -4.89
C LEU A 69 30.09 -21.74 -5.99
N ASN A 70 29.90 -20.89 -7.00
CA ASN A 70 28.86 -21.06 -8.01
C ASN A 70 28.95 -22.40 -8.75
N GLN A 71 30.18 -22.84 -9.05
CA GLN A 71 30.45 -24.11 -9.75
C GLN A 71 29.93 -25.36 -9.02
N TRP A 72 29.62 -25.27 -7.72
CA TRP A 72 29.07 -26.41 -6.96
C TRP A 72 27.55 -26.50 -6.98
N ALA A 73 26.88 -25.45 -7.46
CA ALA A 73 25.46 -25.45 -7.79
C ALA A 73 25.20 -25.88 -9.24
N ASP A 74 26.24 -25.96 -10.08
CA ASP A 74 26.11 -26.34 -11.48
C ASP A 74 25.85 -27.85 -11.67
N ASP A 75 25.21 -28.20 -12.79
CA ASP A 75 24.94 -29.60 -13.14
C ASP A 75 26.16 -30.22 -13.85
N GLY A 76 26.97 -31.02 -13.16
CA GLY A 76 28.02 -31.83 -13.80
C GLY A 76 29.12 -32.31 -12.86
N PRO A 77 30.10 -33.07 -13.35
CA PRO A 77 31.30 -33.39 -12.56
C PRO A 77 32.12 -32.13 -12.25
N PRO A 78 32.80 -32.05 -11.08
CA PRO A 78 32.80 -33.05 -10.01
C PRO A 78 31.58 -33.00 -9.08
N HIS A 79 30.80 -31.91 -9.07
CA HIS A 79 29.70 -31.69 -8.12
C HIS A 79 28.36 -31.48 -8.86
N TYR A 80 27.47 -32.46 -8.76
CA TYR A 80 26.19 -32.52 -9.48
C TYR A 80 25.08 -31.75 -8.74
N LYS A 81 25.07 -30.41 -8.77
CA LYS A 81 24.10 -29.57 -8.03
C LYS A 81 24.05 -29.91 -6.53
N ALA A 82 25.23 -30.11 -5.96
CA ALA A 82 25.36 -30.80 -4.68
C ALA A 82 25.29 -29.85 -3.47
N LEU A 83 25.44 -28.54 -3.70
CA LEU A 83 25.45 -27.51 -2.66
C LEU A 83 24.45 -26.38 -2.94
N PRO A 84 23.82 -25.78 -1.90
CA PRO A 84 22.87 -24.68 -2.02
C PRO A 84 23.59 -23.33 -2.22
N THR A 85 24.49 -23.26 -3.21
CA THR A 85 25.33 -22.09 -3.52
C THR A 85 24.92 -21.42 -4.84
N GLY A 86 23.72 -21.75 -5.33
CA GLY A 86 23.17 -21.13 -6.52
C GLY A 86 23.07 -19.62 -6.33
N ALA A 87 23.24 -18.87 -7.42
CA ALA A 87 23.27 -17.40 -7.41
C ALA A 87 24.46 -16.74 -6.68
N ALA A 88 25.50 -17.49 -6.28
CA ALA A 88 26.77 -16.93 -5.83
C ALA A 88 27.44 -16.06 -6.93
N TYR A 89 27.15 -16.33 -8.20
CA TYR A 89 27.54 -15.51 -9.34
C TYR A 89 26.43 -15.49 -10.40
N ARG A 90 26.20 -14.33 -11.00
CA ARG A 90 25.35 -14.16 -12.18
C ARG A 90 26.11 -13.38 -13.27
N PRO A 91 26.06 -13.80 -14.55
CA PRO A 91 26.72 -13.08 -15.65
C PRO A 91 26.34 -11.60 -15.80
N HIS A 92 25.18 -11.19 -15.27
CA HIS A 92 24.62 -9.85 -15.42
C HIS A 92 24.70 -8.96 -14.18
N GLU A 93 25.20 -9.44 -13.04
CA GLU A 93 25.13 -8.73 -11.75
C GLU A 93 25.85 -7.37 -11.73
N SER A 94 26.87 -7.19 -12.56
CA SER A 94 27.61 -5.93 -12.70
C SER A 94 26.76 -4.77 -13.27
N MET A 95 25.59 -5.08 -13.84
CA MET A 95 24.65 -4.10 -14.40
C MET A 95 23.46 -3.76 -13.47
N SER A 96 23.48 -4.23 -12.22
CA SER A 96 22.42 -4.02 -11.22
C SER A 96 22.02 -2.54 -11.08
N THR A 97 23.00 -1.63 -11.05
CA THR A 97 22.72 -0.19 -10.91
C THR A 97 21.93 0.40 -12.08
N GLN A 98 22.20 -0.04 -13.31
CA GLN A 98 21.49 0.41 -14.50
C GLN A 98 20.06 -0.14 -14.54
N VAL A 99 19.86 -1.37 -14.06
CA VAL A 99 18.52 -1.98 -13.93
C VAL A 99 17.65 -1.19 -12.95
N VAL A 100 18.21 -0.82 -11.79
CA VAL A 100 17.49 -0.02 -10.78
C VAL A 100 17.15 1.38 -11.30
N ASP A 101 18.06 2.06 -12.01
CA ASP A 101 17.74 3.34 -12.68
C ASP A 101 16.61 3.17 -13.71
N ALA A 102 16.64 2.09 -14.49
CA ALA A 102 15.60 1.79 -15.47
C ALA A 102 14.23 1.53 -14.81
N MET A 103 14.19 0.91 -13.62
CA MET A 103 12.95 0.78 -12.86
C MET A 103 12.46 2.14 -12.31
N CYS A 104 13.38 2.96 -11.79
CA CYS A 104 13.05 4.30 -11.32
C CYS A 104 12.38 5.14 -12.42
N ARG A 105 12.92 5.10 -13.64
CA ARG A 105 12.31 5.73 -14.82
C ARG A 105 10.94 5.15 -15.16
N ALA A 106 10.76 3.83 -15.09
CA ALA A 106 9.48 3.19 -15.35
C ALA A 106 8.40 3.65 -14.36
N ILE A 107 8.72 3.68 -13.06
CA ILE A 107 7.80 4.13 -12.00
C ILE A 107 7.41 5.59 -12.20
N GLN A 108 8.38 6.47 -12.49
CA GLN A 108 8.11 7.87 -12.81
C GLN A 108 7.19 8.04 -14.02
N LYS A 109 7.41 7.25 -15.09
CA LYS A 109 6.57 7.29 -16.30
C LYS A 109 5.13 6.85 -16.04
N VAL A 110 4.92 5.89 -15.13
CA VAL A 110 3.57 5.48 -14.74
C VAL A 110 2.91 6.54 -13.86
N GLY A 111 3.57 6.96 -12.77
CA GLY A 111 3.20 8.09 -11.89
C GLY A 111 1.85 7.98 -11.14
N ARG A 112 0.92 7.15 -11.61
CA ARG A 112 -0.43 6.96 -11.08
C ARG A 112 -0.84 5.50 -11.15
N GLY A 113 -1.69 5.10 -10.21
CA GLY A 113 -2.37 3.82 -10.23
C GLY A 113 -3.25 3.65 -11.49
N PRO A 114 -3.04 2.60 -12.31
CA PRO A 114 -3.83 2.40 -13.54
C PRO A 114 -5.34 2.20 -13.32
N LYS A 115 -5.75 1.68 -12.16
CA LYS A 115 -7.15 1.36 -11.83
C LYS A 115 -7.90 2.51 -11.18
N THR A 116 -7.39 2.99 -10.06
CA THR A 116 -7.96 4.07 -9.26
C THR A 116 -7.67 5.45 -9.84
N GLY A 117 -6.55 5.59 -10.57
CA GLY A 117 -6.06 6.88 -11.07
C GLY A 117 -5.40 7.76 -10.02
N LEU A 118 -5.25 7.29 -8.78
CA LEU A 118 -4.57 8.02 -7.72
C LEU A 118 -3.08 8.20 -8.06
N PRO A 119 -2.46 9.35 -7.73
CA PRO A 119 -1.01 9.49 -7.68
C PRO A 119 -0.40 8.40 -6.78
N LEU A 120 0.78 7.91 -7.17
CA LEU A 120 1.56 7.01 -6.32
C LEU A 120 2.12 7.81 -5.13
N GLU A 121 1.78 7.41 -3.91
CA GLU A 121 2.14 8.14 -2.68
C GLU A 121 3.60 7.95 -2.29
N PHE A 122 4.11 6.73 -2.43
CA PHE A 122 5.49 6.38 -2.15
C PHE A 122 5.90 5.07 -2.84
N THR A 123 7.21 4.80 -2.83
CA THR A 123 7.78 3.47 -3.14
C THR A 123 8.32 2.81 -1.87
N ILE A 124 8.06 1.53 -1.66
CA ILE A 124 8.68 0.71 -0.61
C ILE A 124 9.66 -0.27 -1.26
N VAL A 125 10.90 -0.31 -0.76
CA VAL A 125 11.87 -1.37 -1.09
C VAL A 125 11.75 -2.46 -0.04
N THR A 126 11.33 -3.67 -0.38
CA THR A 126 11.13 -4.75 0.61
C THR A 126 12.41 -5.51 0.94
N GLY A 127 13.54 -4.81 1.08
CA GLY A 127 14.83 -5.38 1.46
C GLY A 127 15.64 -5.98 0.30
N ASP A 128 16.83 -6.45 0.64
CA ASP A 128 17.88 -6.91 -0.30
C ASP A 128 18.19 -5.83 -1.32
N ALA A 129 18.43 -4.62 -0.80
CA ALA A 129 18.81 -3.47 -1.59
C ALA A 129 20.24 -3.62 -2.11
N VAL A 130 21.13 -4.15 -1.28
CA VAL A 130 22.54 -4.45 -1.59
C VAL A 130 22.79 -5.95 -1.52
N ASP A 131 24.00 -6.40 -1.87
CA ASP A 131 24.31 -7.83 -1.90
C ASP A 131 25.25 -8.28 -0.77
N ASN A 132 26.24 -7.45 -0.40
CA ASN A 132 27.27 -7.80 0.57
C ASN A 132 27.19 -6.97 1.86
N CYS A 133 26.10 -6.24 2.10
CA CYS A 133 25.99 -5.32 3.24
C CYS A 133 27.15 -4.29 3.26
N GLN A 134 27.67 -3.91 2.09
CA GLN A 134 28.83 -3.01 1.98
C GLN A 134 28.41 -1.53 1.94
N TYR A 135 29.28 -0.67 2.45
CA TYR A 135 29.07 0.78 2.43
C TYR A 135 28.93 1.34 1.01
N ASN A 136 29.82 0.98 0.09
CA ASN A 136 29.75 1.44 -1.30
C ASN A 136 28.46 1.02 -2.01
N GLU A 137 28.07 -0.25 -1.89
CA GLU A 137 26.80 -0.75 -2.43
C GLU A 137 25.61 0.01 -1.85
N THR A 138 25.60 0.24 -0.52
CA THR A 138 24.53 0.98 0.19
C THR A 138 24.47 2.42 -0.30
N ARG A 139 25.62 3.05 -0.55
CA ARG A 139 25.65 4.40 -1.10
C ARG A 139 25.12 4.46 -2.52
N TRP A 140 25.52 3.54 -3.38
CA TRP A 140 25.01 3.47 -4.75
C TRP A 140 23.49 3.27 -4.76
N PHE A 141 22.96 2.38 -3.91
CA PHE A 141 21.53 2.17 -3.74
C PHE A 141 20.78 3.46 -3.39
N ILE A 142 21.21 4.17 -2.34
CA ILE A 142 20.54 5.42 -1.90
C ILE A 142 20.66 6.49 -2.99
N ASP A 143 21.84 6.66 -3.56
CA ASP A 143 22.11 7.67 -4.60
C ASP A 143 21.31 7.38 -5.89
N LEU A 144 21.09 6.11 -6.24
CA LEU A 144 20.23 5.71 -7.37
C LEU A 144 18.79 6.17 -7.16
N LEU A 145 18.21 5.87 -5.99
CA LEU A 145 16.82 6.23 -5.69
C LEU A 145 16.63 7.73 -5.49
N ASP A 146 17.68 8.43 -5.04
CA ASP A 146 17.71 9.88 -4.88
C ASP A 146 17.90 10.63 -6.21
N GLY A 147 18.40 9.96 -7.24
CA GLY A 147 18.70 10.58 -8.54
C GLY A 147 20.04 11.33 -8.56
N GLN A 148 21.03 10.81 -7.86
CA GLN A 148 22.38 11.37 -7.78
C GLN A 148 23.34 10.71 -8.80
N PRO A 149 24.50 11.35 -9.06
CA PRO A 149 25.57 10.70 -9.81
C PRO A 149 26.18 9.52 -9.04
N ILE A 150 26.25 8.36 -9.67
CA ILE A 150 26.90 7.17 -9.11
C ILE A 150 28.07 6.71 -9.96
N THR A 151 29.08 6.13 -9.31
CA THR A 151 30.20 5.44 -9.97
C THR A 151 30.24 4.02 -9.40
N PRO A 152 29.61 3.03 -10.07
CA PRO A 152 29.57 1.65 -9.60
C PRO A 152 30.92 0.96 -9.84
N ASN A 153 31.98 1.49 -9.24
CA ASN A 153 33.34 0.97 -9.34
C ASN A 153 33.99 1.02 -7.96
N SER A 154 34.78 0.00 -7.64
CA SER A 154 35.56 -0.12 -6.41
C SER A 154 36.98 -0.58 -6.73
N GLY A 155 37.89 -0.49 -5.77
CA GLY A 155 39.26 -0.98 -5.95
C GLY A 155 40.08 -0.16 -6.95
N GLY A 156 40.79 -0.85 -7.85
CA GLY A 156 41.81 -0.28 -8.72
C GLY A 156 41.29 0.28 -10.05
N VAL A 157 42.23 0.68 -10.92
CA VAL A 157 41.94 1.10 -12.30
C VAL A 157 41.77 -0.09 -13.26
N GLY A 158 42.25 -1.27 -12.86
CA GLY A 158 42.09 -2.52 -13.60
C GLY A 158 40.82 -3.25 -13.18
N ASP A 159 40.36 -4.16 -14.03
CA ASP A 159 39.21 -5.00 -13.73
C ASP A 159 39.61 -6.16 -12.80
N GLU A 160 38.99 -6.23 -11.63
CA GLU A 160 39.23 -7.26 -10.63
C GLU A 160 38.03 -8.20 -10.41
N SER A 161 37.01 -8.15 -11.29
CA SER A 161 35.84 -9.02 -11.19
C SER A 161 36.05 -10.36 -11.89
N ALA A 162 35.17 -11.32 -11.60
CA ALA A 162 35.17 -12.63 -12.27
C ALA A 162 35.05 -12.51 -13.80
N THR A 163 34.41 -11.45 -14.31
CA THR A 163 34.21 -11.21 -15.75
C THR A 163 35.42 -10.60 -16.46
N GLY A 164 36.40 -10.10 -15.71
CA GLY A 164 37.59 -9.41 -16.23
C GLY A 164 38.78 -10.30 -16.57
N GLY A 165 38.72 -11.60 -16.24
CA GLY A 165 39.80 -12.56 -16.45
C GLY A 165 40.96 -12.47 -15.44
N VAL A 166 40.89 -11.59 -14.43
CA VAL A 166 41.90 -11.51 -13.34
C VAL A 166 42.01 -12.80 -12.53
N LEU A 167 40.91 -13.54 -12.41
CA LEU A 167 40.89 -14.85 -11.76
C LEU A 167 41.47 -15.97 -12.66
N GLY A 168 41.72 -15.68 -13.95
CA GLY A 168 42.10 -16.63 -14.99
C GLY A 168 41.00 -16.83 -16.03
N LEU A 169 41.27 -17.65 -17.04
CA LEU A 169 40.27 -18.09 -18.03
C LEU A 169 39.48 -19.29 -17.49
N ASP A 170 38.78 -19.08 -16.37
CA ASP A 170 37.95 -20.11 -15.72
C ASP A 170 36.68 -20.36 -16.55
N PRO A 171 36.41 -21.61 -16.99
CA PRO A 171 35.27 -21.91 -17.85
C PRO A 171 33.90 -21.68 -17.17
N HIS A 172 33.83 -21.54 -15.85
CA HIS A 172 32.58 -21.32 -15.12
C HIS A 172 32.13 -19.85 -15.07
N TYR A 173 33.03 -18.90 -15.39
CA TYR A 173 32.68 -17.49 -15.47
C TYR A 173 32.44 -17.06 -16.90
N TRP A 174 31.55 -16.09 -17.07
CA TRP A 174 31.34 -15.48 -18.38
C TRP A 174 32.40 -14.40 -18.59
N LEU A 175 33.22 -14.55 -19.62
CA LEU A 175 34.29 -13.59 -19.94
C LEU A 175 33.92 -12.80 -21.20
N PRO A 176 33.03 -11.81 -21.09
CA PRO A 176 32.32 -11.20 -22.22
C PRO A 176 33.24 -10.57 -23.29
N SER A 177 34.47 -10.20 -22.91
CA SER A 177 35.46 -9.56 -23.78
C SER A 177 36.63 -10.46 -24.20
N MET A 178 36.64 -11.76 -23.82
CA MET A 178 37.81 -12.63 -23.94
C MET A 178 37.63 -13.83 -24.88
N LYS A 179 36.56 -13.85 -25.68
CA LYS A 179 36.24 -14.97 -26.59
C LYS A 179 37.40 -15.33 -27.52
N PHE A 180 38.11 -14.32 -28.02
CA PHE A 180 39.30 -14.54 -28.85
C PHE A 180 40.38 -15.30 -28.07
N ASN A 181 40.68 -14.89 -26.85
CA ASN A 181 41.71 -15.52 -26.00
C ASN A 181 41.37 -16.98 -25.69
N GLU A 182 40.13 -17.27 -25.29
CA GLU A 182 39.67 -18.64 -24.99
C GLU A 182 39.86 -19.63 -26.16
N LEU A 183 39.61 -19.16 -27.39
CA LEU A 183 39.77 -19.96 -28.60
C LEU A 183 41.24 -20.17 -29.00
N HIS A 184 42.11 -19.20 -28.73
CA HIS A 184 43.52 -19.23 -29.19
C HIS A 184 44.45 -19.88 -28.16
N ASP A 185 44.14 -19.80 -26.87
CA ASP A 185 44.97 -20.35 -25.80
C ASP A 185 44.70 -21.85 -25.53
N GLY A 186 43.84 -22.49 -26.34
CA GLY A 186 43.61 -23.94 -26.32
C GLY A 186 42.73 -24.45 -25.16
N LEU A 187 42.14 -23.55 -24.38
CA LEU A 187 41.25 -23.88 -23.24
C LEU A 187 39.80 -24.17 -23.67
N GLY A 188 39.41 -23.64 -24.84
CA GLY A 188 38.04 -23.73 -25.34
C GLY A 188 37.12 -22.67 -24.69
N LEU A 189 35.94 -22.48 -25.29
CA LEU A 189 34.97 -21.46 -24.84
C LEU A 189 34.51 -21.71 -23.40
N ASP A 190 34.22 -20.65 -22.65
CA ASP A 190 33.51 -20.72 -21.37
C ASP A 190 32.09 -21.34 -21.51
N GLU A 191 31.50 -21.78 -20.39
CA GLU A 191 30.18 -22.43 -20.37
C GLU A 191 29.06 -21.54 -20.90
N ASN A 192 29.14 -20.23 -20.67
CA ASN A 192 28.17 -19.25 -21.13
C ASN A 192 28.29 -19.06 -22.65
N PHE A 193 29.50 -18.95 -23.21
CA PHE A 193 29.70 -18.93 -24.67
C PHE A 193 29.25 -20.23 -25.34
N ARG A 194 29.50 -21.39 -24.73
CA ARG A 194 28.94 -22.68 -25.21
C ARG A 194 27.41 -22.69 -25.18
N ALA A 195 26.82 -22.03 -24.18
CA ALA A 195 25.37 -21.85 -24.07
C ALA A 195 24.79 -20.74 -24.97
N GLY A 196 25.64 -20.02 -25.72
CA GLY A 196 25.23 -19.05 -26.74
C GLY A 196 25.22 -17.59 -26.27
N PHE A 197 25.81 -17.28 -25.12
CA PHE A 197 25.94 -15.89 -24.65
C PHE A 197 26.72 -15.03 -25.66
N PRO A 198 26.39 -13.74 -25.76
CA PRO A 198 27.03 -12.84 -26.73
C PRO A 198 28.46 -12.48 -26.32
N GLU A 199 29.29 -12.12 -27.31
CA GLU A 199 30.53 -11.39 -27.04
C GLU A 199 30.17 -9.91 -26.89
N VAL A 200 30.58 -9.31 -25.79
CA VAL A 200 30.31 -7.90 -25.46
C VAL A 200 31.61 -7.24 -25.03
N LEU A 201 32.25 -6.59 -26.00
CA LEU A 201 33.54 -5.93 -25.79
C LEU A 201 33.39 -4.78 -24.79
N ALA A 202 34.36 -4.68 -23.87
CA ALA A 202 34.44 -3.64 -22.83
C ALA A 202 33.28 -3.60 -21.83
N LEU A 203 32.45 -4.66 -21.74
CA LEU A 203 31.32 -4.70 -20.81
C LEU A 203 31.71 -4.38 -19.35
N PRO A 204 32.78 -4.96 -18.76
CA PRO A 204 33.12 -4.66 -17.37
C PRO A 204 33.47 -3.17 -17.15
N TYR A 205 34.10 -2.53 -18.14
CA TYR A 205 34.37 -1.09 -18.07
C TYR A 205 33.11 -0.24 -18.26
N ALA A 206 32.22 -0.66 -19.17
CA ALA A 206 30.97 0.03 -19.44
C ALA A 206 30.00 0.00 -18.25
N ALA A 207 29.83 -1.17 -17.62
CA ALA A 207 28.97 -1.37 -16.46
C ALA A 207 29.38 -0.53 -15.24
N ARG A 208 30.69 -0.27 -15.09
CA ARG A 208 31.26 0.46 -13.96
C ARG A 208 31.48 1.96 -14.22
N ARG A 209 31.09 2.44 -15.40
CA ARG A 209 31.22 3.85 -15.78
C ARG A 209 30.27 4.73 -14.97
N ARG A 210 30.76 5.90 -14.55
CA ARG A 210 29.93 6.91 -13.88
C ARG A 210 28.74 7.35 -14.75
N PHE A 211 27.56 7.43 -14.15
CA PHE A 211 26.36 8.03 -14.75
C PHE A 211 25.52 8.79 -13.70
N THR A 212 24.53 9.55 -14.14
CA THR A 212 23.57 10.24 -13.26
C THR A 212 22.24 9.52 -13.26
N ALA A 213 21.81 9.06 -12.10
CA ALA A 213 20.55 8.36 -11.94
C ALA A 213 19.34 9.31 -12.07
N HIS A 214 18.19 8.77 -12.46
CA HIS A 214 16.95 9.54 -12.60
C HIS A 214 16.21 9.74 -11.26
N GLY A 215 16.45 8.86 -10.28
CA GLY A 215 15.79 8.83 -8.98
C GLY A 215 14.34 8.38 -9.04
N LEU A 216 13.68 8.20 -7.89
CA LEU A 216 12.24 7.94 -7.83
C LEU A 216 11.41 9.22 -7.90
N ARG A 217 11.98 10.35 -7.44
CA ARG A 217 11.31 11.67 -7.35
C ARG A 217 9.99 11.65 -6.57
N MET A 218 9.90 10.76 -5.60
CA MET A 218 8.79 10.62 -4.66
C MET A 218 9.31 10.10 -3.33
N PRO A 219 8.52 10.16 -2.26
CA PRO A 219 8.89 9.51 -1.01
C PRO A 219 9.21 8.04 -1.22
N TRP A 220 10.26 7.54 -0.58
CA TRP A 220 10.56 6.13 -0.55
C TRP A 220 10.96 5.65 0.84
N TYR A 221 10.62 4.40 1.11
CA TYR A 221 10.83 3.69 2.37
C TYR A 221 11.54 2.37 2.09
N THR A 222 12.16 1.76 3.09
CA THR A 222 12.80 0.45 2.93
C THR A 222 12.63 -0.47 4.13
N ALA A 223 12.42 -1.76 3.87
CA ALA A 223 12.65 -2.84 4.82
C ALA A 223 14.14 -3.23 4.83
N TYR A 224 14.55 -3.99 5.83
CA TYR A 224 15.89 -4.54 5.95
C TYR A 224 15.85 -6.03 5.54
N GLY A 225 16.59 -6.39 4.48
CA GLY A 225 16.70 -7.75 3.96
C GLY A 225 17.95 -8.46 4.45
N ASN A 226 18.01 -9.79 4.24
CA ASN A 226 19.16 -10.56 4.73
C ASN A 226 20.46 -10.16 4.03
N HIS A 227 20.45 -9.76 2.75
CA HIS A 227 21.64 -9.23 2.05
C HIS A 227 22.03 -7.82 2.51
N ASP A 228 21.10 -7.08 3.13
CA ASP A 228 21.41 -5.81 3.80
C ASP A 228 22.05 -6.04 5.18
N ALA A 229 21.97 -7.25 5.73
CA ALA A 229 22.42 -7.60 7.08
C ALA A 229 23.62 -8.57 7.11
N LEU A 230 23.78 -9.36 6.05
CA LEU A 230 24.71 -10.47 5.95
C LEU A 230 25.41 -10.39 4.60
N VAL A 231 26.67 -10.82 4.56
CA VAL A 231 27.41 -10.93 3.29
C VAL A 231 26.76 -12.00 2.42
N GLN A 232 26.40 -11.61 1.19
CA GLN A 232 25.61 -12.41 0.25
C GLN A 232 24.35 -13.01 0.90
N GLY A 233 23.76 -12.30 1.86
CA GLY A 233 22.55 -12.75 2.54
C GLY A 233 22.70 -13.95 3.45
N ASN A 234 23.93 -14.40 3.73
CA ASN A 234 24.18 -15.66 4.43
C ASN A 234 25.16 -15.53 5.60
N LEU A 235 26.28 -14.82 5.41
CA LEU A 235 27.42 -14.83 6.33
C LEU A 235 27.39 -13.60 7.26
N PRO A 236 27.55 -13.77 8.59
CA PRO A 236 27.64 -12.65 9.53
C PRO A 236 28.80 -11.69 9.21
N ILE A 237 28.57 -10.40 9.43
CA ILE A 237 29.60 -9.36 9.18
C ILE A 237 30.81 -9.46 10.11
N ASP A 238 30.65 -10.05 11.29
CA ASP A 238 31.71 -10.26 12.29
C ASP A 238 32.34 -11.65 12.21
N TRP A 239 32.14 -12.34 11.09
CA TRP A 239 32.68 -13.68 10.87
C TRP A 239 34.21 -13.70 10.94
N ASP A 240 34.75 -14.61 11.74
CA ASP A 240 36.20 -14.76 11.97
C ASP A 240 36.67 -16.23 11.91
N HIS A 241 35.90 -17.09 11.24
CA HIS A 241 36.24 -18.50 11.04
C HIS A 241 36.78 -18.70 9.62
N LEU A 242 37.94 -19.37 9.46
CA LEU A 242 38.67 -19.54 8.19
C LEU A 242 39.25 -18.23 7.58
N PHE A 243 38.52 -17.12 7.65
CA PHE A 243 38.94 -15.77 7.31
C PHE A 243 38.13 -14.74 8.11
N ASN A 244 38.63 -13.51 8.20
CA ASN A 244 37.93 -12.41 8.85
C ASN A 244 37.14 -11.59 7.82
N ALA A 245 35.80 -11.61 7.88
CA ALA A 245 34.95 -10.98 6.86
C ALA A 245 35.20 -9.47 6.73
N ARG A 246 35.33 -8.75 7.85
CA ARG A 246 35.60 -7.30 7.82
C ARG A 246 36.93 -6.95 7.16
N ASN A 247 37.99 -7.68 7.52
CA ASN A 247 39.33 -7.45 6.97
C ASN A 247 39.41 -7.87 5.50
N THR A 248 38.76 -8.97 5.12
CA THR A 248 38.70 -9.43 3.73
C THR A 248 37.98 -8.42 2.85
N ALA A 249 36.83 -7.89 3.30
CA ALA A 249 36.04 -6.96 2.51
C ALA A 249 36.81 -5.72 2.05
N ILE A 250 37.62 -5.12 2.95
CA ILE A 250 38.45 -3.94 2.64
C ILE A 250 39.87 -4.29 2.16
N GLY A 251 40.22 -5.57 2.18
CA GLY A 251 41.56 -6.09 2.01
C GLY A 251 41.98 -6.24 0.55
N GLY A 252 43.24 -6.61 0.36
CA GLY A 252 43.85 -6.79 -0.96
C GLY A 252 43.89 -8.23 -1.46
N PHE A 253 43.01 -9.11 -0.97
CA PHE A 253 42.99 -10.52 -1.35
C PHE A 253 41.57 -11.02 -1.57
N LYS A 254 41.27 -11.48 -2.79
CA LYS A 254 39.98 -12.04 -3.18
C LYS A 254 40.06 -13.56 -3.25
N ILE A 255 39.17 -14.22 -2.52
CA ILE A 255 39.10 -15.69 -2.48
C ILE A 255 38.51 -16.21 -3.81
N SER A 256 39.24 -17.11 -4.47
CA SER A 256 38.86 -17.66 -5.77
C SER A 256 38.71 -19.18 -5.78
N ALA A 257 39.03 -19.88 -4.68
CA ALA A 257 38.69 -21.29 -4.53
C ALA A 257 38.74 -21.74 -3.05
N PHE A 258 37.82 -22.63 -2.68
CA PHE A 258 37.86 -23.38 -1.41
C PHE A 258 38.19 -24.85 -1.68
N PRO A 259 39.45 -25.28 -1.50
CA PRO A 259 39.82 -26.67 -1.73
C PRO A 259 39.26 -27.60 -0.65
N GLY A 260 38.72 -28.75 -1.06
CA GLY A 260 38.34 -29.84 -0.16
C GLY A 260 36.99 -29.72 0.53
N LEU A 261 36.02 -29.03 -0.08
CA LEU A 261 34.64 -29.07 0.39
C LEU A 261 34.04 -30.48 0.28
N PRO A 262 33.28 -30.93 1.31
CA PRO A 262 32.49 -32.16 1.24
C PRO A 262 31.53 -32.20 0.05
N ASP A 263 31.24 -33.41 -0.42
CA ASP A 263 30.42 -33.62 -1.63
C ASP A 263 28.94 -33.21 -1.48
N ARG A 264 28.41 -32.99 -0.25
CA ARG A 264 27.00 -32.62 0.00
C ARG A 264 26.80 -31.88 1.34
N PHE A 265 25.93 -30.87 1.32
CA PHE A 265 25.33 -30.21 2.50
C PHE A 265 23.82 -29.99 2.25
N GLU A 266 22.98 -29.96 3.29
CA GLU A 266 21.52 -29.78 3.15
C GLU A 266 21.14 -28.30 2.98
N ASP A 267 21.77 -27.41 3.77
CA ASP A 267 21.57 -25.96 3.70
C ASP A 267 22.89 -25.17 3.96
N VAL A 268 22.85 -23.85 3.78
CA VAL A 268 24.02 -22.98 4.03
C VAL A 268 24.39 -22.95 5.52
N GLY A 269 23.44 -23.13 6.43
CA GLY A 269 23.68 -23.21 7.87
C GLY A 269 24.57 -24.40 8.26
N ASP A 270 24.41 -25.55 7.60
CA ASP A 270 25.30 -26.71 7.79
C ASP A 270 26.74 -26.40 7.34
N ILE A 271 26.90 -25.64 6.25
CA ILE A 271 28.22 -25.21 5.77
C ILE A 271 28.86 -24.29 6.82
N LEU A 272 28.13 -23.29 7.30
CA LEU A 272 28.61 -22.37 8.33
C LEU A 272 28.99 -23.12 9.62
N GLY A 273 28.14 -24.02 10.09
CA GLY A 273 28.42 -24.85 11.27
C GLY A 273 29.67 -25.72 11.10
N ALA A 274 29.86 -26.33 9.94
CA ALA A 274 31.07 -27.13 9.66
C ALA A 274 32.36 -26.28 9.64
N ILE A 275 32.28 -25.02 9.19
CA ILE A 275 33.42 -24.08 9.24
C ILE A 275 33.68 -23.65 10.69
N GLU A 276 32.64 -23.34 11.47
CA GLU A 276 32.74 -23.02 12.90
C GLU A 276 33.42 -24.17 13.68
N GLU A 277 33.10 -25.41 13.34
CA GLU A 277 33.65 -26.63 13.94
C GLU A 277 35.06 -26.99 13.45
N GLY A 278 35.63 -26.23 12.50
CA GLY A 278 36.98 -26.44 11.99
C GLY A 278 37.13 -27.70 11.12
N LEU A 279 36.05 -28.16 10.49
CA LEU A 279 36.04 -29.38 9.68
C LEU A 279 36.64 -29.21 8.28
N PHE A 280 37.21 -28.04 7.97
CA PHE A 280 37.82 -27.71 6.68
C PHE A 280 39.36 -27.85 6.72
N PRO A 281 39.93 -28.81 5.96
CA PRO A 281 41.34 -29.19 6.12
C PRO A 281 42.34 -28.26 5.40
N PHE A 282 41.89 -27.33 4.55
CA PHE A 282 42.77 -26.48 3.74
C PHE A 282 42.33 -25.00 3.75
N PRO A 283 43.29 -24.05 3.76
CA PRO A 283 42.97 -22.63 3.64
C PRO A 283 42.43 -22.30 2.23
N PRO A 284 41.57 -21.27 2.11
CA PRO A 284 41.15 -20.78 0.80
C PRO A 284 42.34 -20.24 0.00
N SER A 285 42.24 -20.33 -1.32
CA SER A 285 43.20 -19.71 -2.25
C SER A 285 42.53 -18.58 -3.02
N GLY A 286 43.33 -17.69 -3.59
CA GLY A 286 42.81 -16.43 -4.12
C GLY A 286 43.84 -15.65 -4.93
N ARG A 287 43.46 -14.43 -5.29
CA ARG A 287 44.27 -13.47 -6.04
C ARG A 287 44.44 -12.19 -5.25
N ASP A 288 45.59 -11.54 -5.43
CA ASP A 288 45.78 -10.18 -4.95
C ASP A 288 44.88 -9.23 -5.75
N VAL A 289 44.19 -8.34 -5.04
CA VAL A 289 43.30 -7.30 -5.58
C VAL A 289 43.58 -5.98 -4.89
N THR A 290 43.05 -4.90 -5.42
CA THR A 290 43.22 -3.58 -4.84
C THR A 290 42.33 -3.44 -3.60
N ALA A 291 42.96 -3.14 -2.46
CA ALA A 291 42.27 -2.84 -1.22
C ALA A 291 41.44 -1.56 -1.35
N ASP A 292 40.22 -1.55 -0.79
CA ASP A 292 39.30 -0.42 -0.84
C ASP A 292 38.55 -0.28 0.48
N GLN A 293 38.69 0.86 1.14
CA GLN A 293 38.02 1.13 2.42
C GLN A 293 36.51 1.38 2.27
N GLN A 294 36.04 1.69 1.07
CA GLN A 294 34.63 1.88 0.78
C GLN A 294 33.85 0.56 0.78
N ARG A 295 34.55 -0.58 0.75
CA ARG A 295 33.99 -1.93 0.84
C ARG A 295 33.68 -2.40 2.26
N ARG A 296 33.82 -1.53 3.28
CA ARG A 296 33.56 -1.89 4.68
C ARG A 296 32.13 -2.43 4.87
N LEU A 297 32.01 -3.51 5.64
CA LEU A 297 30.71 -4.10 6.01
C LEU A 297 30.00 -3.23 7.04
N LEU A 298 28.72 -2.96 6.82
CA LEU A 298 27.91 -2.14 7.71
C LEU A 298 27.26 -2.99 8.80
N SER A 299 27.23 -2.48 10.03
CA SER A 299 26.24 -2.94 11.01
C SER A 299 24.86 -2.39 10.66
N ARG A 300 23.80 -3.01 11.20
CA ARG A 300 22.42 -2.50 11.06
C ARG A 300 22.28 -1.03 11.47
N ARG A 301 22.98 -0.61 12.54
CA ARG A 301 23.00 0.79 12.98
C ARG A 301 23.64 1.71 11.94
N GLU A 302 24.74 1.31 11.32
CA GLU A 302 25.40 2.11 10.28
C GLU A 302 24.57 2.15 9.00
N PHE A 303 23.96 1.03 8.60
CA PHE A 303 23.00 1.00 7.48
C PHE A 303 21.86 1.99 7.70
N VAL A 304 21.23 1.97 8.89
CA VAL A 304 20.20 2.95 9.27
C VAL A 304 20.72 4.38 9.20
N GLN A 305 21.94 4.65 9.66
CA GLN A 305 22.54 5.98 9.61
C GLN A 305 22.78 6.49 8.18
N GLU A 306 23.19 5.61 7.26
CA GLU A 306 23.41 6.00 5.86
C GLU A 306 22.12 6.50 5.18
N HIS A 307 20.95 6.01 5.60
CA HIS A 307 19.65 6.49 5.10
C HIS A 307 19.32 7.93 5.53
N PHE A 308 20.05 8.52 6.48
CA PHE A 308 19.96 9.95 6.81
C PHE A 308 20.91 10.81 5.97
N THR A 309 21.91 10.20 5.33
CA THR A 309 22.76 10.84 4.33
C THR A 309 22.08 10.70 2.96
N THR A 310 21.00 11.46 2.77
CA THR A 310 20.14 11.37 1.58
C THR A 310 19.77 12.77 1.08
N THR A 311 19.51 12.87 -0.22
CA THR A 311 18.85 14.01 -0.87
C THR A 311 17.39 13.72 -1.22
N GLY A 312 16.95 12.48 -1.09
CA GLY A 312 15.57 12.02 -1.23
C GLY A 312 14.72 12.35 -0.01
N SER A 313 13.51 11.79 0.01
CA SER A 313 12.53 12.02 1.07
C SER A 313 11.79 10.75 1.45
N PRO A 314 11.31 10.64 2.70
CA PRO A 314 11.76 11.44 3.86
C PRO A 314 13.19 11.06 4.26
N ALA A 315 13.91 11.96 4.94
CA ALA A 315 15.22 11.61 5.51
C ALA A 315 15.08 10.40 6.47
N GLY A 316 15.97 9.42 6.33
CA GLY A 316 15.92 8.17 7.08
C GLY A 316 15.03 7.09 6.46
N HIS A 317 14.20 7.42 5.46
CA HIS A 317 13.38 6.47 4.69
C HIS A 317 12.58 5.48 5.56
N GLY A 318 12.06 6.00 6.69
CA GLY A 318 11.28 5.25 7.67
C GLY A 318 12.03 4.87 8.95
N PHE A 319 13.37 4.81 8.90
CA PHE A 319 14.17 4.53 10.07
C PHE A 319 14.20 5.68 11.08
N THR A 320 14.62 5.36 12.31
CA THR A 320 14.77 6.33 13.40
C THR A 320 16.24 6.75 13.56
N ALA A 321 16.50 8.05 13.55
CA ALA A 321 17.86 8.59 13.64
C ALA A 321 18.58 8.11 14.90
N GLY A 322 19.82 7.64 14.75
CA GLY A 322 20.66 7.17 15.85
C GLY A 322 20.25 5.83 16.47
N SER A 323 19.22 5.17 15.94
CA SER A 323 18.77 3.84 16.34
C SER A 323 19.42 2.75 15.50
N ASP A 324 19.43 1.52 16.01
CA ASP A 324 19.68 0.30 15.24
C ASP A 324 18.37 -0.43 14.88
N ARG A 325 17.20 0.14 15.21
CA ARG A 325 15.90 -0.46 14.94
C ARG A 325 15.51 -0.28 13.47
N ALA A 326 15.31 -1.41 12.77
CA ALA A 326 14.97 -1.44 11.34
C ALA A 326 13.49 -1.79 11.04
N TYR A 327 12.61 -1.73 12.04
CA TYR A 327 11.16 -1.93 11.90
C TYR A 327 10.38 -0.72 12.43
N TYR A 328 9.33 -0.32 11.71
CA TYR A 328 8.63 0.94 11.94
C TYR A 328 7.22 0.93 11.32
N VAL A 329 6.43 1.97 11.63
CA VAL A 329 5.20 2.28 10.91
C VAL A 329 5.50 3.48 10.01
N ILE A 330 5.17 3.40 8.71
CA ILE A 330 5.31 4.54 7.82
C ILE A 330 4.48 5.70 8.39
N PRO A 331 5.06 6.91 8.57
CA PRO A 331 4.34 8.02 9.15
C PRO A 331 3.07 8.34 8.34
N GLY A 332 1.94 8.37 9.04
CA GLY A 332 0.65 8.77 8.47
C GLY A 332 -0.06 9.74 9.40
N GLY A 333 -1.01 10.49 8.85
CA GLY A 333 -1.92 11.33 9.60
C GLY A 333 -2.81 10.53 10.55
N PRO A 334 -3.36 11.17 11.61
CA PRO A 334 -4.31 10.54 12.54
C PRO A 334 -5.56 10.01 11.83
N THR A 335 -5.83 10.54 10.64
CA THR A 335 -7.01 10.31 9.83
C THR A 335 -6.76 9.45 8.58
N ASP A 336 -5.52 9.04 8.33
CA ASP A 336 -5.19 8.16 7.20
C ASP A 336 -5.87 6.80 7.41
N LEU A 337 -6.59 6.34 6.39
CA LEU A 337 -7.35 5.09 6.43
C LEU A 337 -6.49 3.84 6.29
N VAL A 338 -5.23 3.98 5.87
CA VAL A 338 -4.29 2.86 5.69
C VAL A 338 -3.06 3.06 6.57
N CYS A 339 -2.68 2.01 7.29
CA CYS A 339 -1.51 1.93 8.14
C CYS A 339 -0.51 0.95 7.51
N HIS A 340 0.68 1.43 7.16
CA HIS A 340 1.74 0.59 6.58
C HIS A 340 2.78 0.27 7.65
N VAL A 341 2.95 -1.01 7.96
CA VAL A 341 3.88 -1.51 8.99
C VAL A 341 5.03 -2.23 8.29
N VAL A 342 6.27 -1.83 8.58
CA VAL A 342 7.49 -2.42 8.00
C VAL A 342 8.20 -3.24 9.07
N LEU A 343 8.50 -4.49 8.77
CA LEU A 343 9.15 -5.44 9.67
C LEU A 343 10.62 -5.67 9.26
N ASP A 344 11.47 -5.86 10.26
CA ASP A 344 12.83 -6.40 10.12
C ASP A 344 12.72 -7.90 10.39
N THR A 345 12.74 -8.70 9.33
CA THR A 345 12.62 -10.16 9.43
C THR A 345 13.97 -10.85 9.35
N THR A 346 15.09 -10.14 9.50
CA THR A 346 16.44 -10.69 9.35
C THR A 346 16.93 -11.40 10.61
N TYR A 347 17.77 -12.43 10.44
CA TYR A 347 18.50 -13.05 11.55
C TYR A 347 20.00 -12.76 11.41
N PRO A 348 20.59 -11.88 12.24
CA PRO A 348 21.96 -11.37 12.03
C PRO A 348 23.07 -12.41 12.29
N VAL A 349 22.73 -13.59 12.83
CA VAL A 349 23.69 -14.67 13.13
C VAL A 349 23.89 -15.60 11.93
N GLY A 350 23.12 -15.43 10.85
CA GLY A 350 23.39 -16.06 9.56
C GLY A 350 22.24 -16.88 8.99
N GLY A 351 22.46 -17.29 7.75
CA GLY A 351 21.49 -18.00 6.92
C GLY A 351 20.51 -17.07 6.21
N PRO A 352 19.88 -17.55 5.13
CA PRO A 352 19.04 -16.73 4.27
C PRO A 352 17.61 -16.59 4.80
N ASP A 353 17.17 -17.48 5.69
CA ASP A 353 15.78 -17.48 6.17
C ASP A 353 15.54 -16.42 7.25
N GLY A 354 14.29 -15.95 7.30
CA GLY A 354 13.86 -14.91 8.21
C GLY A 354 13.41 -15.39 9.59
N TRP A 355 13.21 -14.42 10.48
CA TRP A 355 12.89 -14.62 11.89
C TRP A 355 12.31 -13.35 12.52
N LEU A 356 11.59 -13.48 13.64
CA LEU A 356 11.20 -12.37 14.51
C LEU A 356 11.48 -12.70 15.98
N ASP A 357 11.96 -11.71 16.73
CA ASP A 357 12.09 -11.79 18.18
C ASP A 357 10.78 -11.45 18.90
N ASP A 358 10.65 -11.90 20.16
CA ASP A 358 9.51 -11.55 21.02
C ASP A 358 9.26 -10.02 21.09
N THR A 359 10.32 -9.21 21.09
CA THR A 359 10.21 -7.75 21.23
C THR A 359 9.45 -7.14 20.05
N GLN A 360 9.87 -7.45 18.83
CA GLN A 360 9.23 -6.97 17.61
C GLN A 360 7.86 -7.59 17.43
N PHE A 361 7.69 -8.88 17.79
CA PHE A 361 6.40 -9.55 17.70
C PHE A 361 5.35 -8.90 18.63
N GLN A 362 5.72 -8.59 19.88
CA GLN A 362 4.86 -7.88 20.83
C GLN A 362 4.62 -6.42 20.41
N TRP A 363 5.64 -5.75 19.87
CA TRP A 363 5.47 -4.41 19.30
C TRP A 363 4.45 -4.41 18.15
N LEU A 364 4.57 -5.37 17.24
CA LEU A 364 3.64 -5.53 16.12
C LEU A 364 2.23 -5.77 16.65
N GLU A 365 2.03 -6.70 17.58
CA GLU A 365 0.72 -6.91 18.20
C GLU A 365 0.16 -5.62 18.83
N GLY A 366 1.01 -4.81 19.48
CA GLY A 366 0.64 -3.49 19.98
C GLY A 366 0.18 -2.52 18.89
N VAL A 367 0.88 -2.47 17.75
CA VAL A 367 0.51 -1.65 16.59
C VAL A 367 -0.82 -2.12 16.00
N LEU A 368 -0.99 -3.43 15.80
CA LEU A 368 -2.24 -4.01 15.31
C LEU A 368 -3.40 -3.64 16.24
N ARG A 369 -3.24 -3.90 17.54
CA ARG A 369 -4.26 -3.60 18.55
C ARG A 369 -4.59 -2.11 18.64
N ALA A 370 -3.62 -1.21 18.48
CA ALA A 370 -3.88 0.24 18.48
C ALA A 370 -4.72 0.71 17.28
N ASN A 371 -4.66 -0.02 16.16
CA ASN A 371 -5.32 0.32 14.90
C ASN A 371 -6.55 -0.56 14.61
N SER A 372 -7.02 -1.34 15.60
CA SER A 372 -8.15 -2.26 15.46
C SER A 372 -9.13 -2.12 16.62
N SER A 373 -10.32 -1.60 16.33
CA SER A 373 -11.44 -1.50 17.29
C SER A 373 -12.07 -2.86 17.60
N GLN A 374 -11.78 -3.87 16.78
CA GLN A 374 -12.13 -5.26 17.02
C GLN A 374 -10.98 -6.19 16.65
N TYR A 375 -10.79 -7.24 17.43
CA TYR A 375 -9.79 -8.28 17.15
C TYR A 375 -10.24 -9.62 17.72
N ILE A 376 -9.60 -10.70 17.29
CA ILE A 376 -9.91 -12.06 17.72
C ILE A 376 -8.99 -12.43 18.88
N ASP A 377 -9.63 -12.84 19.98
CA ASP A 377 -8.99 -13.38 21.17
C ASP A 377 -8.82 -14.90 20.99
N GLY A 378 -7.57 -15.39 21.06
CA GLY A 378 -7.20 -16.78 20.76
C GLY A 378 -6.67 -17.02 19.34
N ASP A 379 -6.44 -18.30 18.99
CA ASP A 379 -5.97 -18.72 17.67
C ASP A 379 -7.13 -18.73 16.65
N PRO A 380 -7.09 -17.90 15.59
CA PRO A 380 -8.15 -17.78 14.59
C PRO A 380 -8.33 -19.02 13.69
N ASN A 381 -7.43 -20.01 13.80
CA ASN A 381 -7.53 -21.30 13.13
C ASN A 381 -8.30 -22.35 13.95
N THR A 382 -8.63 -22.05 15.21
CA THR A 382 -9.35 -22.94 16.12
C THR A 382 -10.81 -22.50 16.30
N VAL A 383 -11.65 -23.39 16.83
CA VAL A 383 -13.07 -23.09 17.12
C VAL A 383 -13.28 -22.31 18.42
N ASP A 384 -12.26 -22.22 19.28
CA ASP A 384 -12.31 -21.61 20.62
C ASP A 384 -11.86 -20.14 20.63
N CYS A 385 -12.10 -19.41 19.55
CA CYS A 385 -11.79 -17.98 19.47
C CYS A 385 -13.07 -17.12 19.43
N ARG A 386 -12.95 -15.84 19.80
CA ARG A 386 -14.08 -14.90 19.81
C ARG A 386 -13.66 -13.53 19.32
N LEU A 387 -14.56 -12.84 18.63
CA LEU A 387 -14.38 -11.43 18.30
C LEU A 387 -14.57 -10.57 19.55
N VAL A 388 -13.59 -9.75 19.88
CA VAL A 388 -13.55 -8.88 21.06
C VAL A 388 -13.52 -7.43 20.63
N SER A 389 -14.30 -6.58 21.30
CA SER A 389 -14.24 -5.14 21.12
C SER A 389 -13.04 -4.56 21.87
N ASN A 390 -12.33 -3.67 21.22
CA ASN A 390 -11.24 -2.85 21.75
C ASN A 390 -11.66 -1.37 21.74
N PRO A 391 -12.56 -0.98 22.67
CA PRO A 391 -13.08 0.38 22.74
C PRO A 391 -11.93 1.34 23.07
N GLY A 392 -11.41 2.05 22.07
CA GLY A 392 -10.20 2.85 22.27
C GLY A 392 -9.28 2.92 21.05
N ALA A 393 -9.34 1.95 20.16
CA ALA A 393 -8.60 1.98 18.90
C ALA A 393 -9.37 2.71 17.79
N VAL A 394 -8.66 3.31 16.84
CA VAL A 394 -9.22 3.85 15.60
C VAL A 394 -8.88 2.86 14.50
N ASP A 395 -9.88 2.44 13.75
CA ASP A 395 -9.64 1.43 12.72
C ASP A 395 -8.86 2.02 11.55
N LYS A 396 -7.82 1.31 11.13
CA LYS A 396 -7.14 1.52 9.85
C LYS A 396 -7.05 0.20 9.10
N LEU A 397 -7.08 0.23 7.78
CA LEU A 397 -6.66 -0.91 6.98
C LEU A 397 -5.15 -1.09 7.17
N ILE A 398 -4.68 -2.30 7.49
CA ILE A 398 -3.28 -2.55 7.82
C ILE A 398 -2.63 -3.31 6.66
N VAL A 399 -1.52 -2.76 6.18
CA VAL A 399 -0.63 -3.36 5.19
C VAL A 399 0.71 -3.65 5.86
N ILE A 400 1.13 -4.91 5.83
CA ILE A 400 2.44 -5.34 6.34
C ILE A 400 3.43 -5.37 5.18
N HIS A 401 4.67 -4.95 5.43
CA HIS A 401 5.79 -5.03 4.51
C HIS A 401 6.94 -5.75 5.21
N SER A 402 7.54 -6.73 4.57
CA SER A 402 8.74 -7.39 5.07
C SER A 402 9.59 -7.91 3.92
N HIS A 403 10.83 -8.28 4.22
CA HIS A 403 11.66 -8.97 3.23
C HIS A 403 11.22 -10.42 3.04
N HIS A 404 11.34 -11.24 4.09
CA HIS A 404 10.95 -12.65 4.04
C HIS A 404 9.43 -12.85 3.96
N THR A 405 9.03 -13.98 3.38
CA THR A 405 7.64 -14.43 3.26
C THR A 405 7.23 -15.31 4.44
N SER A 406 5.94 -15.61 4.56
CA SER A 406 5.42 -16.58 5.54
C SER A 406 6.09 -17.97 5.41
N LYS A 407 6.60 -18.32 4.23
CA LYS A 407 7.24 -19.61 3.95
C LYS A 407 8.76 -19.58 4.15
N SER A 408 9.42 -18.41 4.07
CA SER A 408 10.86 -18.27 4.28
C SER A 408 11.23 -17.74 5.67
N MET A 409 10.26 -17.49 6.54
CA MET A 409 10.50 -17.18 7.96
C MET A 409 10.58 -18.46 8.80
N GLY A 410 11.65 -19.22 8.61
CA GLY A 410 11.85 -20.53 9.22
C GLY A 410 13.21 -20.74 9.85
N ASN A 411 14.04 -19.70 9.98
CA ASN A 411 15.49 -19.81 10.17
C ASN A 411 15.89 -20.90 11.16
N ARG A 412 16.60 -21.92 10.66
CA ARG A 412 16.98 -23.11 11.42
C ARG A 412 17.94 -22.77 12.55
N LEU A 413 18.91 -21.88 12.33
CA LEU A 413 19.85 -21.45 13.38
C LEU A 413 19.09 -20.74 14.50
N ALA A 414 18.17 -19.83 14.15
CA ALA A 414 17.34 -19.15 15.14
C ALA A 414 16.48 -20.14 15.94
N ARG A 415 15.84 -21.11 15.30
CA ARG A 415 15.06 -22.16 16.00
C ARG A 415 15.88 -23.00 16.98
N LEU A 416 17.16 -23.22 16.68
CA LEU A 416 18.05 -24.02 17.53
C LEU A 416 18.69 -23.21 18.65
N ARG A 417 18.94 -21.91 18.41
CA ARG A 417 19.73 -21.05 19.30
C ARG A 417 18.87 -20.08 20.13
N GLU A 418 17.67 -19.73 19.68
CA GLU A 418 16.81 -18.73 20.30
C GLU A 418 15.53 -19.37 20.89
N SER A 419 15.21 -19.04 22.14
CA SER A 419 13.98 -19.51 22.81
C SER A 419 12.75 -18.63 22.55
N ASN A 420 12.95 -17.45 22.00
CA ASN A 420 11.95 -16.40 21.74
C ASN A 420 11.71 -16.21 20.23
N ALA A 421 11.79 -17.31 19.48
CA ALA A 421 11.77 -17.31 18.04
C ALA A 421 10.36 -17.42 17.46
N HIS A 422 9.97 -16.44 16.65
CA HIS A 422 8.71 -16.48 15.91
C HIS A 422 8.91 -16.79 14.43
N SER A 423 8.18 -17.79 13.96
CA SER A 423 8.15 -18.25 12.58
C SER A 423 7.13 -17.50 11.73
N GLY A 424 7.17 -17.70 10.41
CA GLY A 424 6.15 -17.19 9.50
C GLY A 424 4.74 -17.69 9.82
N SER A 425 4.60 -18.93 10.31
CA SER A 425 3.31 -19.44 10.79
C SER A 425 2.79 -18.72 12.04
N ASP A 426 3.67 -18.33 12.95
CA ASP A 426 3.28 -17.57 14.15
C ASP A 426 2.81 -16.17 13.75
N LEU A 427 3.51 -15.54 12.78
CA LEU A 427 3.12 -14.24 12.24
C LEU A 427 1.79 -14.30 11.48
N VAL A 428 1.57 -15.29 10.61
CA VAL A 428 0.26 -15.49 9.94
C VAL A 428 -0.85 -15.65 10.97
N THR A 429 -0.61 -16.42 12.04
CA THR A 429 -1.59 -16.62 13.12
C THR A 429 -1.90 -15.30 13.84
N LEU A 430 -0.89 -14.49 14.15
CA LEU A 430 -1.07 -13.16 14.74
C LEU A 430 -1.88 -12.25 13.82
N LEU A 431 -1.50 -12.13 12.54
CA LEU A 431 -2.15 -11.24 11.57
C LEU A 431 -3.61 -11.64 11.34
N LEU A 432 -3.91 -12.94 11.27
CA LEU A 432 -5.27 -13.45 11.13
C LEU A 432 -6.19 -13.09 12.30
N ARG A 433 -5.65 -12.69 13.47
CA ARG A 433 -6.46 -12.21 14.60
C ARG A 433 -7.09 -10.84 14.35
N TYR A 434 -6.57 -10.05 13.41
CA TYR A 434 -7.01 -8.68 13.19
C TYR A 434 -7.77 -8.56 11.86
N PRO A 435 -9.11 -8.35 11.86
CA PRO A 435 -9.93 -8.27 10.64
C PRO A 435 -9.51 -7.23 9.62
N ASN A 436 -8.88 -6.17 10.08
CA ASN A 436 -8.43 -5.04 9.29
C ASN A 436 -7.00 -5.18 8.74
N VAL A 437 -6.29 -6.28 8.99
CA VAL A 437 -5.10 -6.64 8.20
C VAL A 437 -5.57 -7.20 6.86
N ILE A 438 -5.19 -6.56 5.77
CA ILE A 438 -5.71 -6.87 4.42
C ILE A 438 -4.64 -7.34 3.43
N LEU A 439 -3.38 -6.96 3.66
CA LEU A 439 -2.29 -7.16 2.72
C LEU A 439 -0.95 -7.33 3.46
N TRP A 440 -0.13 -8.26 2.98
CA TRP A 440 1.26 -8.45 3.35
C TRP A 440 2.12 -8.48 2.08
N VAL A 441 2.96 -7.47 1.89
CA VAL A 441 3.84 -7.28 0.72
C VAL A 441 5.24 -7.77 1.05
N THR A 442 5.79 -8.68 0.24
CA THR A 442 7.04 -9.40 0.55
C THR A 442 8.00 -9.53 -0.65
N GLY A 443 9.28 -9.81 -0.37
CA GLY A 443 10.36 -10.06 -1.32
C GLY A 443 10.96 -11.47 -1.22
N HIS A 444 12.28 -11.59 -1.29
CA HIS A 444 13.12 -12.75 -0.97
C HIS A 444 13.12 -13.91 -1.97
N ASN A 445 11.95 -14.37 -2.43
CA ASN A 445 11.86 -15.59 -3.24
C ASN A 445 12.05 -15.36 -4.76
N HIS A 446 12.29 -14.11 -5.18
CA HIS A 446 12.55 -13.71 -6.56
C HIS A 446 11.47 -14.18 -7.54
N ARG A 447 10.21 -14.21 -7.10
CA ARG A 447 9.06 -14.64 -7.92
C ARG A 447 7.81 -13.83 -7.64
N ASN A 448 6.97 -13.70 -8.66
CA ASN A 448 5.60 -13.23 -8.47
C ASN A 448 4.74 -14.38 -7.95
N GLU A 449 4.19 -14.24 -6.74
CA GLU A 449 3.30 -15.21 -6.11
C GLU A 449 2.26 -14.46 -5.26
N ILE A 450 0.99 -14.87 -5.33
CA ILE A 450 -0.08 -14.31 -4.50
C ILE A 450 -0.81 -15.44 -3.74
N ALA A 451 -0.69 -15.41 -2.41
CA ALA A 451 -1.29 -16.40 -1.52
C ALA A 451 -2.41 -15.80 -0.66
N PRO A 452 -3.61 -16.42 -0.62
CA PRO A 452 -4.64 -16.07 0.35
C PRO A 452 -4.36 -16.71 1.71
N HIS A 453 -4.41 -15.92 2.78
CA HIS A 453 -4.44 -16.41 4.15
C HIS A 453 -5.85 -16.26 4.70
N ALA A 454 -6.63 -17.33 4.62
CA ALA A 454 -8.05 -17.32 4.97
C ALA A 454 -8.30 -17.52 6.46
N ARG A 455 -9.20 -16.71 7.02
CA ARG A 455 -9.67 -16.89 8.39
C ARG A 455 -10.76 -17.96 8.44
N ARG A 456 -10.51 -19.05 9.17
CA ARG A 456 -11.50 -20.15 9.31
C ARG A 456 -12.69 -19.78 10.19
N TYR A 457 -12.47 -19.02 11.26
CA TYR A 457 -13.50 -18.67 12.25
C TYR A 457 -14.71 -17.93 11.66
N LEU A 458 -14.49 -16.85 10.89
CA LEU A 458 -15.58 -16.03 10.33
C LEU A 458 -16.13 -16.59 9.01
N ARG A 459 -15.60 -17.71 8.51
CA ARG A 459 -15.89 -18.31 7.20
C ARG A 459 -15.58 -17.41 5.98
N THR A 460 -15.26 -16.13 6.21
CA THR A 460 -14.81 -15.12 5.24
C THR A 460 -13.71 -14.24 5.82
N GLY A 461 -12.98 -13.55 4.93
CA GLY A 461 -11.91 -12.64 5.29
C GLY A 461 -10.58 -13.33 5.59
N GLY A 462 -9.62 -12.53 6.05
CA GLY A 462 -8.20 -12.88 6.04
C GLY A 462 -7.42 -11.77 5.36
N PHE A 463 -6.21 -12.08 4.89
CA PHE A 463 -5.37 -11.13 4.16
C PHE A 463 -4.67 -11.81 2.97
N TRP A 464 -4.21 -10.99 2.04
CA TRP A 464 -3.42 -11.44 0.90
C TRP A 464 -1.93 -11.28 1.17
N GLU A 465 -1.13 -12.32 0.94
CA GLU A 465 0.33 -12.20 0.88
C GLU A 465 0.75 -12.11 -0.59
N VAL A 466 1.51 -11.07 -0.94
CA VAL A 466 1.94 -10.78 -2.31
C VAL A 466 3.46 -10.66 -2.35
N THR A 467 4.09 -11.60 -3.05
CA THR A 467 5.52 -11.57 -3.35
C THR A 467 5.73 -11.07 -4.79
N THR A 468 6.77 -10.27 -4.98
CA THR A 468 7.14 -9.72 -6.29
C THR A 468 8.51 -10.26 -6.70
N ALA A 469 8.72 -10.46 -8.00
CA ALA A 469 10.00 -10.92 -8.51
C ALA A 469 11.09 -9.85 -8.36
N SER A 470 12.34 -10.29 -8.27
CA SER A 470 13.48 -9.41 -7.97
C SER A 470 13.91 -8.56 -9.17
N HIS A 471 14.82 -7.60 -8.92
CA HIS A 471 15.49 -6.84 -9.99
C HIS A 471 16.86 -7.42 -10.34
N ILE A 472 17.29 -8.51 -9.69
CA ILE A 472 18.51 -9.24 -10.04
C ILE A 472 18.24 -10.50 -10.85
N ASP A 473 17.06 -11.10 -10.74
CA ASP A 473 16.67 -12.29 -11.48
C ASP A 473 15.51 -12.02 -12.43
N TRP A 474 15.46 -12.76 -13.55
CA TRP A 474 14.36 -12.64 -14.50
C TRP A 474 13.00 -12.77 -13.78
N PRO A 475 12.04 -11.84 -13.98
CA PRO A 475 11.90 -10.92 -15.12
C PRO A 475 12.22 -9.42 -14.91
N TYR A 476 12.78 -9.00 -13.78
CA TYR A 476 12.96 -7.57 -13.43
C TYR A 476 11.64 -6.79 -13.39
N GLN A 477 10.81 -7.13 -12.41
CA GLN A 477 9.49 -6.54 -12.24
C GLN A 477 9.32 -5.85 -10.89
N SER A 478 8.58 -4.75 -10.91
CA SER A 478 8.02 -4.10 -9.73
C SER A 478 6.51 -4.21 -9.76
N ARG A 479 5.86 -3.86 -8.64
CA ARG A 479 4.42 -3.99 -8.52
C ARG A 479 3.80 -2.72 -7.96
N ILE A 480 2.80 -2.20 -8.65
CA ILE A 480 1.92 -1.14 -8.15
C ILE A 480 0.78 -1.79 -7.37
N PHE A 481 0.45 -1.21 -6.22
CA PHE A 481 -0.69 -1.57 -5.41
C PHE A 481 -1.67 -0.40 -5.38
N GLU A 482 -2.96 -0.68 -5.58
CA GLU A 482 -4.02 0.31 -5.47
C GLU A 482 -5.14 -0.24 -4.60
N ILE A 483 -5.49 0.46 -3.53
CA ILE A 483 -6.52 0.02 -2.58
C ILE A 483 -7.74 0.91 -2.76
N GLY A 484 -8.91 0.28 -2.92
CA GLY A 484 -10.19 0.96 -3.00
C GLY A 484 -11.28 0.17 -2.29
N GLU A 485 -12.32 0.85 -1.83
CA GLU A 485 -13.50 0.22 -1.23
C GLU A 485 -14.73 0.43 -2.10
N GLY A 486 -15.58 -0.59 -2.17
CA GLY A 486 -16.90 -0.46 -2.78
C GLY A 486 -17.73 -1.70 -2.54
N SER A 487 -19.04 -1.50 -2.39
CA SER A 487 -20.01 -2.58 -2.12
C SER A 487 -19.68 -3.43 -0.89
N GLY A 488 -19.05 -2.84 0.14
CA GLY A 488 -18.66 -3.53 1.37
C GLY A 488 -17.53 -4.55 1.17
N THR A 489 -16.69 -4.33 0.16
CA THR A 489 -15.47 -5.07 -0.14
C THR A 489 -14.32 -4.08 -0.31
N VAL A 490 -13.17 -4.39 0.28
CA VAL A 490 -11.91 -3.74 -0.07
C VAL A 490 -11.27 -4.52 -1.22
N SER A 491 -10.95 -3.81 -2.29
CA SER A 491 -10.22 -4.31 -3.46
C SER A 491 -8.79 -3.79 -3.44
N ILE A 492 -7.83 -4.70 -3.56
CA ILE A 492 -6.42 -4.41 -3.74
C ILE A 492 -6.06 -4.81 -5.17
N PHE A 493 -5.81 -3.84 -6.04
CA PHE A 493 -5.29 -4.13 -7.36
C PHE A 493 -3.78 -4.26 -7.30
N THR A 494 -3.26 -5.22 -8.05
CA THR A 494 -1.83 -5.33 -8.31
C THR A 494 -1.59 -5.13 -9.80
N THR A 495 -0.59 -4.32 -10.16
CA THR A 495 -0.16 -4.13 -11.55
C THR A 495 1.34 -4.32 -11.68
N MET A 496 1.77 -5.16 -12.62
CA MET A 496 3.17 -5.35 -12.98
C MET A 496 3.75 -4.15 -13.71
N VAL A 497 4.97 -3.79 -13.33
CA VAL A 497 5.80 -2.75 -13.97
C VAL A 497 7.11 -3.39 -14.41
N ASP A 498 7.39 -3.35 -15.70
CA ASP A 498 8.69 -3.74 -16.26
C ASP A 498 9.63 -2.53 -16.30
N ILE A 499 10.94 -2.78 -16.29
CA ILE A 499 11.96 -1.71 -16.42
C ILE A 499 11.85 -0.95 -17.74
N ASP A 500 12.17 0.34 -17.69
CA ASP A 500 12.25 1.23 -18.84
C ASP A 500 13.56 1.02 -19.61
N ALA A 501 13.65 -0.06 -20.38
CA ALA A 501 14.81 -0.39 -21.19
C ALA A 501 14.39 -0.85 -22.59
N PRO A 502 15.18 -0.56 -23.64
CA PRO A 502 14.96 -1.08 -24.99
C PRO A 502 14.71 -2.59 -25.00
N LEU A 503 13.92 -3.04 -25.98
CA LEU A 503 13.68 -4.48 -26.17
C LEU A 503 14.97 -5.21 -26.55
N ASP A 504 15.73 -4.66 -27.49
CA ASP A 504 16.98 -5.24 -27.99
C ASP A 504 18.13 -4.27 -27.75
N TRP A 505 19.12 -4.72 -26.97
CA TRP A 505 20.31 -3.95 -26.60
C TRP A 505 21.29 -3.80 -27.76
N ARG A 506 21.25 -4.68 -28.77
CA ARG A 506 22.28 -4.78 -29.83
C ARG A 506 22.38 -3.55 -30.74
N ASN A 507 21.33 -2.74 -30.80
CA ASN A 507 21.32 -1.49 -31.57
C ASN A 507 21.66 -0.26 -30.71
N GLY A 508 21.88 -0.45 -29.40
CA GLY A 508 22.17 0.62 -28.44
C GLY A 508 23.67 0.85 -28.24
N ASP A 509 23.99 1.99 -27.63
CA ASP A 509 25.35 2.26 -27.14
C ASP A 509 25.57 1.49 -25.83
N ILE A 510 26.58 0.62 -25.77
CA ILE A 510 26.90 -0.18 -24.58
C ILE A 510 27.31 0.69 -23.37
N TYR A 511 27.66 1.96 -23.59
CA TYR A 511 27.93 2.91 -22.50
C TYR A 511 26.68 3.61 -21.96
N ALA A 512 25.52 3.41 -22.58
CA ALA A 512 24.26 3.97 -22.13
C ALA A 512 23.59 3.06 -21.08
N PRO A 513 23.16 3.59 -19.91
CA PRO A 513 22.53 2.80 -18.85
C PRO A 513 21.33 1.96 -19.33
N GLU A 514 20.48 2.51 -20.19
CA GLU A 514 19.31 1.80 -20.71
C GLU A 514 19.68 0.59 -21.59
N THR A 515 20.79 0.66 -22.33
CA THR A 515 21.30 -0.46 -23.13
C THR A 515 21.82 -1.57 -22.22
N LEU A 516 22.56 -1.21 -21.17
CA LEU A 516 23.07 -2.16 -20.18
C LEU A 516 21.94 -2.83 -19.40
N ALA A 517 20.91 -2.08 -18.99
CA ALA A 517 19.71 -2.64 -18.36
C ALA A 517 18.97 -3.62 -19.28
N SER A 518 18.91 -3.33 -20.59
CA SER A 518 18.35 -4.22 -21.61
C SER A 518 19.15 -5.51 -21.77
N LEU A 519 20.49 -5.40 -21.85
CA LEU A 519 21.41 -6.54 -21.90
C LEU A 519 21.26 -7.41 -20.64
N SER A 520 21.30 -6.79 -19.45
CA SER A 520 21.14 -7.47 -18.16
C SER A 520 19.85 -8.30 -18.12
N ARG A 521 18.73 -7.72 -18.55
CA ARG A 521 17.42 -8.40 -18.59
C ARG A 521 17.42 -9.62 -19.51
N GLU A 522 18.06 -9.53 -20.67
CA GLU A 522 18.19 -10.67 -21.59
C GLU A 522 19.11 -11.76 -21.03
N LEU A 523 20.22 -11.39 -20.39
CA LEU A 523 21.14 -12.34 -19.74
C LEU A 523 20.47 -13.05 -18.57
N ALA A 524 19.71 -12.34 -17.73
CA ALA A 524 18.96 -12.93 -16.63
C ALA A 524 17.90 -13.93 -17.10
N ALA A 525 17.31 -13.72 -18.29
CA ALA A 525 16.41 -14.68 -18.93
C ALA A 525 17.13 -15.94 -19.44
N ASN A 526 18.46 -15.94 -19.46
CA ASN A 526 19.32 -17.01 -19.97
C ASN A 526 20.27 -17.60 -18.92
N ASP A 527 20.18 -17.16 -17.66
CA ASP A 527 20.97 -17.69 -16.56
C ASP A 527 20.93 -19.23 -16.54
N LEU A 528 22.11 -19.85 -16.63
CA LEU A 528 22.26 -21.29 -16.82
C LEU A 528 21.71 -22.10 -15.65
N GLN A 529 21.78 -21.56 -14.44
CA GLN A 529 21.24 -22.23 -13.25
C GLN A 529 19.71 -22.22 -13.23
N GLN A 530 19.09 -21.24 -13.88
CA GLN A 530 17.64 -21.02 -13.85
C GLN A 530 16.94 -21.53 -15.12
N ARG A 531 17.69 -21.62 -16.23
CA ARG A 531 17.15 -22.01 -17.53
C ARG A 531 16.55 -23.41 -17.54
N LYS A 532 17.12 -24.36 -16.78
CA LYS A 532 16.60 -25.73 -16.63
C LYS A 532 15.37 -25.79 -15.71
N ASP A 533 15.33 -24.95 -14.68
CA ASP A 533 14.21 -24.86 -13.73
C ASP A 533 13.01 -24.09 -14.31
N GLY A 534 13.20 -23.45 -15.47
CA GLY A 534 12.16 -22.87 -16.30
C GLY A 534 11.99 -21.39 -16.00
N VAL A 535 12.58 -20.56 -16.86
CA VAL A 535 12.46 -19.08 -16.88
C VAL A 535 11.01 -18.56 -16.89
N GLY A 536 10.02 -19.44 -17.06
CA GLY A 536 8.59 -19.13 -16.90
C GLY A 536 8.06 -19.16 -15.46
N ARG A 537 8.82 -19.67 -14.46
CA ARG A 537 8.31 -19.80 -13.08
C ARG A 537 8.32 -18.49 -12.30
N ARG A 538 9.43 -17.74 -12.35
CA ARG A 538 9.62 -16.48 -11.61
C ARG A 538 8.65 -15.36 -12.02
N PRO A 539 8.26 -15.21 -13.30
CA PRO A 539 7.21 -14.27 -13.70
C PRO A 539 5.83 -14.51 -13.07
N GLY A 540 5.59 -15.68 -12.46
CA GLY A 540 4.32 -16.06 -11.84
C GLY A 540 3.25 -16.49 -12.87
N ALA A 541 2.18 -17.12 -12.37
CA ALA A 541 1.00 -17.39 -13.19
C ALA A 541 0.20 -16.10 -13.41
N ASP A 542 -0.76 -16.08 -14.35
CA ASP A 542 -1.61 -14.90 -14.57
C ASP A 542 -2.36 -14.46 -13.28
N THR A 543 -2.69 -15.41 -12.41
CA THR A 543 -3.30 -15.16 -11.10
C THR A 543 -2.36 -14.58 -10.05
N ASP A 544 -1.06 -14.46 -10.34
CA ASP A 544 -0.03 -13.84 -9.48
C ASP A 544 0.42 -12.48 -10.02
N ARG A 545 -0.06 -12.09 -11.22
CA ARG A 545 0.36 -10.89 -11.95
C ARG A 545 -0.59 -9.74 -11.70
N ASN A 546 -1.38 -9.34 -12.70
CA ASN A 546 -2.36 -8.27 -12.55
C ASN A 546 -3.65 -8.85 -11.97
N THR A 547 -3.97 -8.50 -10.72
CA THR A 547 -5.13 -9.05 -10.01
C THR A 547 -5.96 -7.98 -9.31
N GLN A 548 -7.23 -8.30 -9.04
CA GLN A 548 -8.05 -7.61 -8.06
C GLN A 548 -8.28 -8.56 -6.89
N LEU A 549 -7.53 -8.34 -5.81
CA LEU A 549 -7.59 -9.14 -4.58
C LEU A 549 -8.66 -8.56 -3.67
N MET A 550 -9.62 -9.37 -3.24
CA MET A 550 -10.76 -8.86 -2.47
C MET A 550 -10.78 -9.40 -1.05
N VAL A 551 -11.16 -8.53 -0.11
CA VAL A 551 -11.46 -8.88 1.29
C VAL A 551 -12.73 -8.16 1.75
N PRO A 552 -13.49 -8.69 2.71
CA PRO A 552 -14.65 -7.99 3.27
C PRO A 552 -14.21 -6.66 3.89
N THR A 553 -15.03 -5.60 3.76
CA THR A 553 -14.75 -4.32 4.43
C THR A 553 -14.81 -4.53 5.96
N PRO A 554 -13.68 -4.36 6.68
CA PRO A 554 -13.56 -4.83 8.07
C PRO A 554 -14.22 -3.90 9.10
N PHE A 555 -14.50 -2.66 8.73
CA PHE A 555 -15.16 -1.64 9.55
C PHE A 555 -15.77 -0.57 8.63
N ALA A 556 -16.67 0.26 9.18
CA ALA A 556 -17.33 1.29 8.38
C ALA A 556 -16.33 2.38 7.96
N LEU A 557 -16.29 2.72 6.68
CA LEU A 557 -15.52 3.88 6.22
C LEU A 557 -16.28 5.18 6.47
N PRO A 558 -15.57 6.31 6.60
CA PRO A 558 -16.22 7.58 6.94
C PRO A 558 -17.21 8.05 5.88
N SER A 559 -18.39 8.51 6.29
CA SER A 559 -19.48 8.98 5.42
C SER A 559 -20.00 10.37 5.78
N VAL A 560 -20.61 11.10 4.83
CA VAL A 560 -21.18 12.45 5.04
C VAL A 560 -22.58 12.58 4.40
N ALA A 561 -23.52 13.17 5.14
CA ALA A 561 -24.85 13.51 4.64
C ALA A 561 -25.25 14.94 5.03
N THR A 562 -26.20 15.52 4.31
CA THR A 562 -26.74 16.85 4.59
C THR A 562 -28.25 16.86 4.58
N ALA A 563 -28.86 17.79 5.32
CA ALA A 563 -30.30 18.09 5.24
C ALA A 563 -30.56 19.54 5.67
N ARG A 564 -31.74 20.08 5.36
CA ARG A 564 -32.18 21.38 5.85
C ARG A 564 -33.31 21.27 6.88
N ASN A 565 -33.11 21.90 8.03
CA ASN A 565 -34.13 22.11 9.06
C ASN A 565 -35.28 23.01 8.56
N GLN A 566 -36.43 22.92 9.24
CA GLN A 566 -37.62 23.69 8.88
C GLN A 566 -37.39 25.21 8.95
N ASP A 567 -36.50 25.67 9.82
CA ASP A 567 -36.14 27.09 9.98
C ASP A 567 -35.06 27.59 9.00
N GLY A 568 -34.66 26.76 8.04
CA GLY A 568 -33.63 27.11 7.05
C GLY A 568 -32.21 26.69 7.44
N ARG A 569 -32.02 26.16 8.66
CA ARG A 569 -30.72 25.71 9.13
C ARG A 569 -30.21 24.47 8.41
N LEU A 570 -29.00 24.56 7.88
CA LEU A 570 -28.32 23.42 7.26
C LEU A 570 -27.90 22.40 8.33
N LEU A 571 -27.84 21.13 8.03
CA LEU A 571 -27.32 20.12 8.95
C LEU A 571 -26.33 19.27 8.17
N VAL A 572 -25.17 19.01 8.79
CA VAL A 572 -24.17 18.09 8.27
C VAL A 572 -24.01 16.94 9.26
N TYR A 573 -24.03 15.73 8.73
CA TYR A 573 -23.87 14.48 9.46
C TYR A 573 -22.63 13.78 8.92
N SER A 574 -21.90 13.09 9.79
CA SER A 574 -20.78 12.28 9.35
C SER A 574 -20.58 11.04 10.22
N ALA A 575 -20.45 9.87 9.60
CA ALA A 575 -20.07 8.65 10.29
C ALA A 575 -18.56 8.43 10.21
N ASP A 576 -17.95 7.90 11.26
CA ASP A 576 -16.61 7.29 11.22
C ASP A 576 -16.70 5.81 11.64
N SER A 577 -15.56 5.11 11.69
CA SER A 577 -15.52 3.69 12.06
C SER A 577 -15.95 3.39 13.50
N VAL A 578 -16.04 4.41 14.37
CA VAL A 578 -16.33 4.29 15.81
C VAL A 578 -17.78 4.68 16.14
N GLY A 579 -18.54 5.22 15.18
CA GLY A 579 -19.93 5.60 15.33
C GLY A 579 -20.12 7.12 15.25
N GLY A 580 -21.17 7.54 14.54
CA GLY A 580 -21.26 8.86 13.91
C GLY A 580 -21.28 10.12 14.80
N TYR A 581 -20.72 11.16 14.20
CA TYR A 581 -20.80 12.56 14.61
C TYR A 581 -21.85 13.30 13.76
N TYR A 582 -22.45 14.33 14.31
CA TYR A 582 -23.29 15.26 13.57
C TYR A 582 -23.15 16.66 14.16
N ARG A 583 -23.11 17.69 13.32
CA ARG A 583 -23.21 19.14 13.61
C ARG A 583 -23.10 19.77 12.19
N TYR A 584 -23.81 20.80 11.69
CA TYR A 584 -24.45 21.97 12.29
C TYR A 584 -25.01 22.97 11.22
N GLU A 585 -25.49 24.12 11.71
CA GLU A 585 -26.54 25.03 11.20
C GLU A 585 -26.14 26.41 10.61
N TRP A 586 -27.05 27.00 9.79
CA TRP A 586 -26.98 28.34 9.16
C TRP A 586 -28.34 29.07 9.18
N ASP A 587 -28.37 30.41 9.12
CA ASP A 587 -29.51 31.35 8.87
C ASP A 587 -30.05 32.02 10.15
N THR A 588 -30.01 33.34 10.34
CA THR A 588 -29.96 34.53 9.45
C THR A 588 -29.13 35.62 10.17
N GLU A 589 -28.27 36.38 9.47
CA GLU A 589 -27.42 37.49 9.99
C GLU A 589 -26.13 37.19 10.81
N GLY A 590 -25.47 36.03 10.67
CA GLY A 590 -24.16 35.83 11.33
C GLY A 590 -23.42 34.55 10.91
N GLN A 591 -22.25 34.72 10.27
CA GLN A 591 -21.45 33.71 9.56
C GLN A 591 -20.78 32.63 10.46
N THR A 592 -21.40 32.18 11.54
CA THR A 592 -20.75 31.32 12.54
C THR A 592 -21.32 29.91 12.58
N TRP A 593 -20.38 29.00 12.75
CA TRP A 593 -20.54 27.58 12.59
C TRP A 593 -20.38 26.91 13.99
N SER A 594 -21.21 25.93 14.34
CA SER A 594 -21.13 25.23 15.64
C SER A 594 -20.26 23.95 15.45
N GLY A 595 -19.41 23.49 16.37
CA GLY A 595 -18.53 22.30 16.13
C GLY A 595 -18.92 20.93 16.72
N TRP A 596 -19.18 19.85 15.98
CA TRP A 596 -19.43 18.43 16.38
C TRP A 596 -20.15 18.03 17.71
N SER A 597 -21.25 17.26 17.59
CA SER A 597 -22.00 16.60 18.68
C SER A 597 -22.27 15.12 18.36
N ASN A 598 -22.55 14.29 19.36
CA ASN A 598 -22.72 12.83 19.17
C ASN A 598 -24.18 12.42 19.30
N LEU A 599 -24.69 11.62 18.36
CA LEU A 599 -25.94 10.89 18.57
C LEU A 599 -25.59 9.62 19.36
N PRO A 600 -26.15 9.41 20.57
CA PRO A 600 -25.79 8.25 21.39
C PRO A 600 -26.20 6.92 20.74
N ASN A 601 -25.43 5.86 21.04
CA ASN A 601 -25.71 4.45 20.73
C ASN A 601 -25.79 4.11 19.22
N LEU A 602 -24.81 4.56 18.46
CA LEU A 602 -24.67 4.26 17.05
C LEU A 602 -23.92 2.95 16.79
N ALA A 603 -24.44 2.13 15.87
CA ALA A 603 -23.63 1.14 15.17
C ALA A 603 -22.66 1.85 14.20
N PRO A 604 -21.52 1.26 13.82
CA PRO A 604 -20.69 1.77 12.74
C PRO A 604 -21.48 1.82 11.43
N LEU A 605 -21.61 3.02 10.83
CA LEU A 605 -22.39 3.25 9.62
C LEU A 605 -21.45 3.57 8.45
N ARG A 606 -21.62 2.88 7.32
CA ARG A 606 -20.83 3.04 6.09
C ARG A 606 -21.46 3.95 5.04
N ASP A 607 -22.74 4.28 5.18
CA ASP A 607 -23.45 5.21 4.30
C ASP A 607 -24.54 5.93 5.09
N LEU A 608 -24.84 7.18 4.73
CA LEU A 608 -25.76 8.08 5.42
C LEU A 608 -26.64 8.85 4.43
N THR A 609 -27.90 9.05 4.78
CA THR A 609 -28.79 9.97 4.07
C THR A 609 -29.77 10.62 5.02
N ALA A 610 -30.10 11.90 4.81
CA ALA A 610 -30.99 12.67 5.68
C ALA A 610 -31.97 13.48 4.84
N GLU A 611 -33.22 13.57 5.28
CA GLU A 611 -34.27 14.30 4.57
C GLU A 611 -35.34 14.83 5.55
N PRO A 612 -35.89 16.03 5.33
CA PRO A 612 -37.04 16.51 6.10
C PRO A 612 -38.32 15.73 5.80
N ASN A 613 -39.07 15.42 6.86
CA ASN A 613 -40.42 14.92 6.77
C ASN A 613 -41.42 16.02 6.38
N ARG A 614 -42.62 15.61 5.92
CA ARG A 614 -43.78 16.50 5.70
C ARG A 614 -44.10 17.41 6.90
N ASP A 615 -43.83 16.96 8.12
CA ASP A 615 -44.08 17.72 9.35
C ASP A 615 -42.92 18.66 9.76
N GLY A 616 -41.85 18.74 8.96
CA GLY A 616 -40.68 19.58 9.19
C GLY A 616 -39.58 18.94 10.04
N ARG A 617 -39.76 17.71 10.55
CA ARG A 617 -38.73 16.98 11.31
C ARG A 617 -37.73 16.34 10.35
N VAL A 618 -36.43 16.54 10.57
CA VAL A 618 -35.41 15.80 9.82
C VAL A 618 -35.35 14.35 10.31
N GLU A 619 -35.28 13.40 9.38
CA GLU A 619 -35.03 11.98 9.64
C GLU A 619 -33.73 11.57 8.93
N LEU A 620 -32.89 10.86 9.66
CA LEU A 620 -31.56 10.40 9.28
C LEU A 620 -31.58 8.88 9.20
N PHE A 621 -31.08 8.33 8.10
CA PHE A 621 -30.89 6.91 7.88
C PHE A 621 -29.41 6.60 7.77
N GLY A 622 -29.03 5.44 8.29
CA GLY A 622 -27.66 4.95 8.26
C GLY A 622 -27.61 3.50 7.85
N LEU A 623 -26.65 3.13 7.02
CA LEU A 623 -26.40 1.76 6.63
C LEU A 623 -25.23 1.18 7.43
N GLY A 624 -25.46 0.11 8.18
CA GLY A 624 -24.40 -0.61 8.90
C GLY A 624 -23.51 -1.46 7.99
N THR A 625 -22.31 -1.83 8.44
CA THR A 625 -21.39 -2.75 7.71
C THR A 625 -21.97 -4.16 7.54
N ASP A 626 -22.90 -4.54 8.39
CA ASP A 626 -23.71 -5.75 8.32
C ASP A 626 -24.82 -5.70 7.24
N GLY A 627 -25.07 -4.51 6.67
CA GLY A 627 -26.10 -4.28 5.65
C GLY A 627 -27.47 -3.94 6.23
N GLN A 628 -27.56 -3.74 7.55
CA GLN A 628 -28.79 -3.33 8.23
C GLN A 628 -28.98 -1.82 8.15
N VAL A 629 -30.20 -1.37 7.86
CA VAL A 629 -30.54 0.05 7.94
C VAL A 629 -30.93 0.41 9.37
N TRP A 630 -30.43 1.55 9.83
CA TRP A 630 -30.71 2.19 11.09
C TRP A 630 -31.37 3.54 10.80
N ARG A 631 -32.17 4.04 11.74
CA ARG A 631 -32.75 5.38 11.63
C ARG A 631 -32.77 6.15 12.96
N SER A 632 -32.77 7.46 12.86
CA SER A 632 -33.03 8.42 13.94
C SER A 632 -33.79 9.62 13.37
N TRP A 633 -34.62 10.29 14.18
CA TRP A 633 -35.41 11.44 13.74
C TRP A 633 -35.45 12.51 14.81
N GLN A 634 -35.66 13.76 14.41
CA GLN A 634 -36.02 14.81 15.35
C GLN A 634 -37.40 14.51 15.97
N ASN A 635 -37.53 14.63 17.29
CA ASN A 635 -38.79 14.41 18.03
C ASN A 635 -39.83 15.51 17.73
N THR A 636 -39.36 16.72 17.47
CA THR A 636 -40.13 17.89 17.01
C THR A 636 -39.27 18.66 16.01
N PRO A 637 -39.83 19.44 15.07
CA PRO A 637 -39.02 20.19 14.12
C PRO A 637 -38.00 21.04 14.88
N ASN A 638 -36.74 21.01 14.44
CA ASN A 638 -35.63 21.76 15.07
C ASN A 638 -35.29 21.32 16.51
N GLY A 639 -35.87 20.20 16.98
CA GLY A 639 -35.78 19.74 18.36
C GLY A 639 -34.73 18.64 18.60
N THR A 640 -34.86 17.96 19.74
CA THR A 640 -33.98 16.83 20.11
C THR A 640 -34.20 15.62 19.21
N TRP A 641 -33.21 14.74 19.15
CA TRP A 641 -33.25 13.51 18.35
C TRP A 641 -33.78 12.31 19.14
N SER A 642 -34.38 11.37 18.43
CA SER A 642 -34.66 10.03 18.94
C SER A 642 -33.35 9.24 19.13
N LEU A 643 -33.41 8.18 19.93
CA LEU A 643 -32.36 7.16 19.88
C LEU A 643 -32.36 6.48 18.51
N TRP A 644 -31.20 5.94 18.12
CA TRP A 644 -31.12 5.08 16.96
C TRP A 644 -31.86 3.77 17.22
N ASN A 645 -32.62 3.34 16.23
CA ASN A 645 -33.20 2.01 16.21
C ASN A 645 -32.95 1.35 14.86
N VAL A 646 -32.82 0.03 14.92
CA VAL A 646 -32.86 -0.83 13.74
C VAL A 646 -34.14 -0.53 12.97
N PHE A 647 -34.01 -0.25 11.68
CA PHE A 647 -35.12 0.03 10.78
C PHE A 647 -35.67 -1.24 10.12
N ASP A 648 -34.85 -2.29 10.04
CA ASP A 648 -35.20 -3.56 9.40
C ASP A 648 -35.44 -4.70 10.42
N MET A 649 -36.71 -5.08 10.58
CA MET A 649 -37.12 -6.43 10.96
C MET A 649 -37.73 -7.06 9.70
N TYR A 650 -36.98 -7.99 9.07
CA TYR A 650 -37.16 -8.44 7.70
C TYR A 650 -38.42 -9.30 7.49
N THR A 651 -39.40 -8.80 6.71
CA THR A 651 -40.30 -9.68 5.93
C THR A 651 -40.75 -8.95 4.66
N VAL A 652 -40.10 -9.25 3.54
CA VAL A 652 -40.79 -9.30 2.24
C VAL A 652 -41.33 -10.73 2.15
N GLU A 653 -42.60 -10.95 1.82
CA GLU A 653 -43.09 -12.33 1.63
C GLU A 653 -42.22 -13.05 0.59
N GLY A 654 -41.46 -14.06 1.05
CA GLY A 654 -40.65 -14.91 0.17
C GLY A 654 -39.31 -14.34 -0.32
N TRP A 655 -38.81 -13.23 0.23
CA TRP A 655 -37.48 -12.71 -0.14
C TRP A 655 -36.58 -12.43 1.06
N THR A 656 -35.39 -13.02 1.03
CA THR A 656 -34.25 -12.77 1.92
C THR A 656 -33.23 -11.97 1.12
N PRO A 657 -32.63 -10.88 1.65
CA PRO A 657 -31.52 -10.22 0.99
C PRO A 657 -30.44 -11.24 0.59
N PRO A 658 -29.74 -11.05 -0.53
CA PRO A 658 -28.54 -11.83 -0.83
C PRO A 658 -27.59 -11.80 0.38
N ALA A 659 -26.84 -12.87 0.59
CA ALA A 659 -25.84 -12.92 1.66
C ALA A 659 -24.97 -11.64 1.63
N GLY A 660 -24.98 -10.85 2.71
CA GLY A 660 -24.22 -9.61 2.85
C GLY A 660 -25.01 -8.28 2.77
N GLY A 661 -26.31 -8.26 2.46
CA GLY A 661 -27.19 -7.08 2.66
C GLY A 661 -27.02 -5.90 1.68
N LEU A 662 -27.50 -4.72 2.09
CA LEU A 662 -27.46 -3.46 1.32
C LEU A 662 -26.05 -2.82 1.36
N VAL A 663 -25.72 -1.98 0.37
CA VAL A 663 -24.41 -1.32 0.22
C VAL A 663 -24.46 0.20 0.06
N SER A 664 -25.57 0.77 -0.40
CA SER A 664 -25.77 2.22 -0.46
C SER A 664 -27.23 2.58 -0.26
N ILE A 665 -27.50 3.76 0.31
CA ILE A 665 -28.85 4.29 0.58
C ILE A 665 -28.99 5.76 0.16
N ALA A 666 -30.20 6.17 -0.25
CA ALA A 666 -30.54 7.56 -0.53
C ALA A 666 -31.99 7.85 -0.17
N SER A 667 -32.31 9.07 0.26
CA SER A 667 -33.67 9.49 0.59
C SER A 667 -34.10 10.71 -0.21
N ALA A 668 -35.38 10.82 -0.55
CA ALA A 668 -35.97 12.02 -1.14
C ALA A 668 -37.44 12.17 -0.75
N CYS A 669 -37.93 13.41 -0.67
CA CYS A 669 -39.33 13.71 -0.39
C CYS A 669 -40.14 13.93 -1.67
N ASN A 670 -41.20 13.14 -1.85
CA ASN A 670 -42.14 13.25 -2.96
C ASN A 670 -43.12 14.43 -2.77
N LEU A 671 -43.80 14.86 -3.84
CA LEU A 671 -44.67 16.04 -3.83
C LEU A 671 -45.84 15.94 -2.83
N ASP A 672 -46.33 14.73 -2.57
CA ASP A 672 -47.37 14.43 -1.58
C ASP A 672 -46.86 14.46 -0.12
N GLY A 673 -45.58 14.79 0.08
CA GLY A 673 -44.89 14.80 1.37
C GLY A 673 -44.39 13.42 1.79
N ARG A 674 -44.50 12.39 0.94
CA ARG A 674 -43.96 11.05 1.22
C ARG A 674 -42.45 11.07 1.29
N LEU A 675 -41.88 10.41 2.28
CA LEU A 675 -40.46 10.11 2.29
C LEU A 675 -40.21 8.76 1.59
N ASP A 676 -39.41 8.77 0.53
CA ASP A 676 -39.00 7.57 -0.21
C ASP A 676 -37.51 7.30 0.12
N LEU A 677 -37.21 6.08 0.56
CA LEU A 677 -35.86 5.57 0.82
C LEU A 677 -35.49 4.54 -0.24
N TYR A 678 -34.38 4.78 -0.92
CA TYR A 678 -33.80 3.91 -1.93
C TYR A 678 -32.58 3.19 -1.36
N ALA A 679 -32.33 1.98 -1.84
CA ALA A 679 -31.14 1.23 -1.48
C ALA A 679 -30.60 0.38 -2.63
N VAL A 680 -29.30 0.14 -2.63
CA VAL A 680 -28.61 -0.77 -3.56
C VAL A 680 -28.09 -1.98 -2.79
N ASP A 681 -28.24 -3.19 -3.32
CA ASP A 681 -27.63 -4.39 -2.76
C ASP A 681 -26.25 -4.70 -3.37
N ARG A 682 -25.54 -5.69 -2.81
CA ARG A 682 -24.19 -6.08 -3.28
C ARG A 682 -24.11 -6.53 -4.74
N VAL A 683 -25.24 -6.92 -5.35
CA VAL A 683 -25.30 -7.33 -6.76
C VAL A 683 -25.81 -6.20 -7.67
N GLY A 684 -26.03 -5.02 -7.12
CA GLY A 684 -26.39 -3.80 -7.84
C GLY A 684 -27.88 -3.63 -8.13
N LYS A 685 -28.77 -4.37 -7.44
CA LYS A 685 -30.22 -4.20 -7.54
C LYS A 685 -30.70 -3.04 -6.67
N VAL A 686 -31.72 -2.34 -7.15
CA VAL A 686 -32.30 -1.17 -6.49
C VAL A 686 -33.61 -1.53 -5.80
N PHE A 687 -33.75 -1.11 -4.56
CA PHE A 687 -34.94 -1.28 -3.74
C PHE A 687 -35.47 0.07 -3.28
N LEU A 688 -36.78 0.13 -3.05
CA LEU A 688 -37.51 1.31 -2.59
C LEU A 688 -38.37 0.93 -1.38
N ARG A 689 -38.38 1.81 -0.39
CA ARG A 689 -39.27 1.78 0.76
C ARG A 689 -39.90 3.15 0.97
N GLN A 690 -41.18 3.19 1.32
CA GLN A 690 -41.97 4.42 1.34
C GLN A 690 -42.62 4.63 2.69
N LYS A 691 -42.61 5.86 3.20
CA LYS A 691 -43.31 6.23 4.43
C LYS A 691 -44.80 6.38 4.17
N TRP A 692 -45.65 5.83 5.01
CA TRP A 692 -47.10 6.03 4.97
C TRP A 692 -47.55 6.85 6.18
N TYR A 693 -48.46 7.79 5.97
CA TYR A 693 -48.97 8.63 7.04
C TYR A 693 -50.32 8.11 7.57
N PRO A 694 -50.67 8.36 8.85
CA PRO A 694 -51.91 7.86 9.44
C PRO A 694 -53.18 8.36 8.76
N ASP A 695 -53.12 9.52 8.09
CA ASP A 695 -54.20 10.10 7.27
C ASP A 695 -54.35 9.40 5.90
N TRP A 696 -53.55 8.37 5.59
CA TRP A 696 -53.59 7.65 4.32
C TRP A 696 -54.25 6.26 4.40
N PRO A 697 -54.76 5.72 3.28
CA PRO A 697 -55.50 4.45 3.27
C PRO A 697 -54.73 3.23 3.81
N ASN A 698 -53.39 3.26 3.75
CA ASN A 698 -52.53 2.15 4.19
C ASN A 698 -52.17 2.20 5.68
N GLY A 699 -52.67 3.19 6.43
CA GLY A 699 -52.30 3.42 7.82
C GLY A 699 -50.86 3.93 7.97
N GLY A 700 -50.54 4.54 9.12
CA GLY A 700 -49.20 5.06 9.37
C GLY A 700 -48.12 3.97 9.39
N GLY A 701 -46.89 4.30 8.99
CA GLY A 701 -45.76 3.37 9.05
C GLY A 701 -44.80 3.51 7.86
N TRP A 702 -44.13 2.40 7.52
CA TRP A 702 -43.30 2.28 6.32
C TRP A 702 -43.73 1.04 5.56
N SER A 703 -43.71 1.11 4.23
CA SER A 703 -43.93 -0.04 3.37
C SER A 703 -42.88 -1.13 3.60
N PRO A 704 -43.10 -2.37 3.11
CA PRO A 704 -42.02 -3.29 2.80
C PRO A 704 -41.06 -2.71 1.75
N TRP A 705 -39.90 -3.34 1.60
CA TRP A 705 -38.99 -3.07 0.48
C TRP A 705 -39.58 -3.62 -0.82
N TYR A 706 -39.61 -2.80 -1.88
CA TYR A 706 -40.01 -3.17 -3.23
C TYR A 706 -38.82 -3.08 -4.18
N PRO A 707 -38.63 -4.03 -5.11
CA PRO A 707 -37.66 -3.86 -6.19
C PRO A 707 -38.13 -2.73 -7.13
N LEU A 708 -37.23 -1.83 -7.52
CA LEU A 708 -37.53 -0.71 -8.42
C LEU A 708 -37.34 -1.07 -9.91
N ASP A 709 -37.44 -2.35 -10.30
CA ASP A 709 -37.05 -2.95 -11.60
C ASP A 709 -35.53 -3.11 -11.83
N GLU A 710 -35.16 -3.96 -12.79
CA GLU A 710 -33.76 -4.24 -13.14
C GLU A 710 -33.13 -3.05 -13.89
N VAL A 711 -32.02 -2.53 -13.35
CA VAL A 711 -31.07 -1.65 -14.03
C VAL A 711 -30.65 -2.32 -15.35
N PRO A 712 -30.37 -1.60 -16.46
CA PRO A 712 -30.03 -2.23 -17.73
C PRO A 712 -29.01 -3.35 -17.57
N VAL A 713 -29.34 -4.53 -18.11
CA VAL A 713 -28.56 -5.76 -17.98
C VAL A 713 -27.09 -5.48 -18.35
N GLY A 714 -26.18 -5.74 -17.41
CA GLY A 714 -24.73 -5.51 -17.59
C GLY A 714 -24.17 -4.24 -16.91
N SER A 715 -24.94 -3.53 -16.09
CA SER A 715 -24.46 -2.37 -15.33
C SER A 715 -24.96 -2.38 -13.87
N PRO A 716 -24.39 -3.24 -12.99
CA PRO A 716 -24.75 -3.21 -11.57
C PRO A 716 -24.44 -1.82 -10.99
N LEU A 717 -25.25 -1.37 -10.03
CA LEU A 717 -24.98 -0.12 -9.32
C LEU A 717 -24.10 -0.38 -8.08
N SER A 718 -23.25 0.58 -7.77
CA SER A 718 -22.46 0.62 -6.53
C SER A 718 -22.95 1.70 -5.56
N MET A 719 -23.64 2.72 -6.06
CA MET A 719 -24.17 3.84 -5.28
C MET A 719 -25.49 4.32 -5.86
N ILE A 720 -26.34 4.89 -5.00
CA ILE A 720 -27.55 5.60 -5.39
C ILE A 720 -27.63 7.00 -4.74
N ALA A 721 -28.21 7.96 -5.46
CA ALA A 721 -28.63 9.26 -4.96
C ALA A 721 -30.05 9.57 -5.46
N ALA A 722 -30.79 10.44 -4.77
CA ALA A 722 -32.15 10.80 -5.14
C ALA A 722 -32.44 12.26 -4.82
N GLU A 723 -33.26 12.92 -5.64
CA GLU A 723 -33.70 14.29 -5.43
C GLU A 723 -35.02 14.55 -6.19
N ALA A 724 -35.81 15.52 -5.72
CA ALA A 724 -37.06 15.95 -6.35
C ALA A 724 -36.83 17.04 -7.40
N ASN A 725 -37.33 16.81 -8.61
CA ASN A 725 -37.46 17.85 -9.62
C ASN A 725 -38.39 18.98 -9.15
N ALA A 726 -38.31 20.14 -9.81
CA ALA A 726 -39.17 21.28 -9.52
C ALA A 726 -40.66 21.02 -9.73
N ASP A 727 -41.01 20.09 -10.62
CA ASP A 727 -42.37 19.63 -10.89
C ASP A 727 -42.87 18.55 -9.90
N GLY A 728 -42.05 18.19 -8.90
CA GLY A 728 -42.38 17.22 -7.87
C GLY A 728 -42.12 15.76 -8.25
N ARG A 729 -41.60 15.47 -9.46
CA ARG A 729 -41.19 14.12 -9.84
C ARG A 729 -39.86 13.78 -9.18
N LEU A 730 -39.81 12.67 -8.46
CA LEU A 730 -38.53 12.15 -7.96
C LEU A 730 -37.66 11.65 -9.11
N GLU A 731 -36.36 11.88 -9.01
CA GLU A 731 -35.34 11.36 -9.91
C GLU A 731 -34.23 10.69 -9.10
N VAL A 732 -33.86 9.48 -9.52
CA VAL A 732 -32.80 8.69 -8.89
C VAL A 732 -31.62 8.60 -9.83
N PHE A 733 -30.42 8.65 -9.25
CA PHE A 733 -29.14 8.60 -9.93
C PHE A 733 -28.36 7.41 -9.39
N GLY A 734 -27.84 6.58 -10.28
CA GLY A 734 -27.02 5.43 -9.94
C GLY A 734 -25.62 5.58 -10.49
N VAL A 735 -24.61 5.22 -9.70
CA VAL A 735 -23.24 5.02 -10.22
C VAL A 735 -23.11 3.54 -10.55
N THR A 736 -22.84 3.23 -11.81
CA THR A 736 -22.55 1.87 -12.22
C THR A 736 -21.17 1.48 -11.76
N THR A 737 -20.95 0.18 -11.68
CA THR A 737 -19.67 -0.38 -11.31
C THR A 737 -18.50 0.02 -12.23
N ALA A 738 -18.78 0.39 -13.48
CA ALA A 738 -17.79 0.93 -14.43
C ALA A 738 -17.49 2.44 -14.23
N GLY A 739 -18.14 3.09 -13.27
CA GLY A 739 -18.03 4.53 -13.01
C GLY A 739 -18.82 5.41 -13.99
N THR A 740 -19.79 4.83 -14.70
CA THR A 740 -20.78 5.55 -15.49
C THR A 740 -21.94 5.96 -14.59
N VAL A 741 -22.50 7.14 -14.78
CA VAL A 741 -23.68 7.59 -14.06
C VAL A 741 -24.92 7.35 -14.91
N VAL A 742 -25.93 6.71 -14.33
CA VAL A 742 -27.25 6.46 -14.92
C VAL A 742 -28.33 7.15 -14.09
N HIS A 743 -29.48 7.42 -14.68
CA HIS A 743 -30.59 8.07 -13.98
C HIS A 743 -31.95 7.59 -14.49
N ARG A 744 -32.99 7.75 -13.67
CA ARG A 744 -34.39 7.64 -14.10
C ARG A 744 -35.28 8.50 -13.22
N SER A 745 -36.40 8.94 -13.77
CA SER A 745 -37.35 9.83 -13.09
C SER A 745 -38.75 9.23 -13.06
N GLN A 746 -39.54 9.60 -12.05
CA GLN A 746 -40.98 9.41 -12.11
C GLN A 746 -41.55 10.09 -13.37
N ILE A 747 -42.55 9.50 -14.01
CA ILE A 747 -43.27 10.04 -15.16
C ILE A 747 -44.26 11.11 -14.70
N THR A 748 -44.92 10.87 -13.58
CA THR A 748 -45.76 11.81 -12.83
C THR A 748 -45.41 11.71 -11.35
N PRO A 749 -45.56 12.78 -10.54
CA PRO A 749 -45.25 12.72 -9.10
C PRO A 749 -45.95 11.52 -8.43
N GLY A 750 -45.16 10.67 -7.76
CA GLY A 750 -45.64 9.46 -7.09
C GLY A 750 -46.12 8.31 -8.01
N GLY A 751 -46.00 8.44 -9.33
CA GLY A 751 -46.44 7.46 -10.32
C GLY A 751 -45.34 6.52 -10.82
N ASN A 752 -45.56 5.95 -12.02
CA ASN A 752 -44.61 5.04 -12.68
C ASN A 752 -43.29 5.74 -13.02
N TRP A 753 -42.23 4.95 -13.19
CA TRP A 753 -40.88 5.43 -13.50
C TRP A 753 -40.53 5.31 -14.99
N SER A 754 -39.69 6.21 -15.50
CA SER A 754 -39.07 6.10 -16.82
C SER A 754 -38.13 4.90 -16.90
N GLN A 755 -37.68 4.56 -18.11
CA GLN A 755 -36.51 3.69 -18.28
C GLN A 755 -35.24 4.38 -17.75
N TRP A 756 -34.20 3.60 -17.45
CA TRP A 756 -32.88 4.12 -17.11
C TRP A 756 -32.20 4.75 -18.34
N GLY A 757 -31.69 5.98 -18.18
CA GLY A 757 -30.84 6.67 -19.14
C GLY A 757 -29.41 6.79 -18.62
N SER A 758 -28.45 7.00 -19.53
CA SER A 758 -27.04 7.26 -19.17
C SER A 758 -26.74 8.76 -19.22
N LEU A 759 -26.04 9.25 -18.20
CA LEU A 759 -25.44 10.58 -18.14
C LEU A 759 -23.95 10.56 -18.51
N GLY A 760 -23.43 9.43 -19.00
CA GLY A 760 -22.00 9.23 -19.22
C GLY A 760 -21.22 9.26 -17.90
N GLY A 761 -20.01 9.79 -17.92
CA GLY A 761 -19.09 9.76 -16.77
C GLY A 761 -17.95 8.78 -17.01
N ASP A 762 -16.82 9.04 -16.35
CA ASP A 762 -15.60 8.24 -16.45
C ASP A 762 -15.00 8.11 -15.04
N ARG A 763 -14.97 6.89 -14.51
CA ARG A 763 -14.45 6.57 -13.16
C ARG A 763 -15.05 7.45 -12.05
N ILE A 764 -16.33 7.80 -12.16
CA ILE A 764 -17.05 8.46 -11.07
C ILE A 764 -17.42 7.37 -10.06
N TYR A 765 -17.08 7.54 -8.78
CA TYR A 765 -17.37 6.55 -7.73
C TYR A 765 -18.38 7.04 -6.69
N ALA A 766 -18.62 8.34 -6.62
CA ALA A 766 -19.65 8.91 -5.76
C ALA A 766 -20.42 10.03 -6.47
N VAL A 767 -21.72 10.18 -6.18
CA VAL A 767 -22.55 11.29 -6.66
C VAL A 767 -23.50 11.81 -5.58
N THR A 768 -23.77 13.11 -5.60
CA THR A 768 -24.81 13.74 -4.79
C THR A 768 -25.63 14.69 -5.65
N ALA A 769 -26.95 14.67 -5.48
CA ALA A 769 -27.90 15.46 -6.26
C ALA A 769 -28.45 16.60 -5.41
N VAL A 770 -28.64 17.77 -6.01
CA VAL A 770 -29.23 18.93 -5.34
C VAL A 770 -30.05 19.75 -6.33
N ARG A 771 -31.23 20.20 -5.91
CA ARG A 771 -32.00 21.17 -6.71
C ARG A 771 -31.44 22.58 -6.53
N HIS A 772 -30.94 23.18 -7.60
CA HIS A 772 -30.40 24.54 -7.60
C HIS A 772 -31.52 25.61 -7.52
N GLN A 773 -31.16 26.86 -7.17
CA GLN A 773 -32.10 27.99 -7.01
C GLN A 773 -32.90 28.34 -8.27
N ASP A 774 -32.38 28.00 -9.46
CA ASP A 774 -33.06 28.17 -10.75
C ASP A 774 -33.95 26.97 -11.13
N ASN A 775 -34.27 26.11 -10.15
CA ASN A 775 -35.12 24.93 -10.27
C ASN A 775 -34.54 23.75 -11.09
N ARG A 776 -33.31 23.86 -11.60
CA ARG A 776 -32.61 22.77 -12.27
C ARG A 776 -31.98 21.82 -11.25
N LEU A 777 -31.99 20.52 -11.51
CA LEU A 777 -31.16 19.60 -10.77
C LEU A 777 -29.69 19.75 -11.19
N GLN A 778 -28.80 19.71 -10.19
CA GLN A 778 -27.37 19.60 -10.36
C GLN A 778 -26.89 18.31 -9.71
N LEU A 779 -25.96 17.64 -10.36
CA LEU A 779 -25.31 16.45 -9.85
C LEU A 779 -23.81 16.76 -9.72
N TYR A 780 -23.28 16.51 -8.53
CA TYR A 780 -21.85 16.59 -8.25
C TYR A 780 -21.33 15.17 -8.05
N GLY A 781 -20.17 14.86 -8.59
CA GLY A 781 -19.56 13.54 -8.46
C GLY A 781 -18.08 13.60 -8.14
N LEU A 782 -17.54 12.49 -7.65
CA LEU A 782 -16.10 12.33 -7.38
C LEU A 782 -15.43 11.46 -8.42
N ARG A 783 -14.30 11.96 -8.94
CA ARG A 783 -13.42 11.27 -9.89
C ARG A 783 -11.97 11.51 -9.47
N GLN A 784 -11.25 10.45 -9.10
CA GLN A 784 -9.86 10.54 -8.61
C GLN A 784 -9.68 11.58 -7.48
N GLY A 785 -10.63 11.68 -6.54
CA GLY A 785 -10.61 12.68 -5.47
C GLY A 785 -11.05 14.09 -5.88
N ALA A 786 -11.20 14.38 -7.18
CA ALA A 786 -11.66 15.68 -7.67
C ALA A 786 -13.18 15.72 -7.85
N VAL A 787 -13.76 16.92 -7.71
CA VAL A 787 -15.20 17.14 -7.91
C VAL A 787 -15.49 17.47 -9.37
N VAL A 788 -16.36 16.68 -9.98
CA VAL A 788 -16.96 16.93 -11.30
C VAL A 788 -18.45 17.26 -11.15
N MET A 789 -19.03 17.94 -12.13
CA MET A 789 -20.46 18.26 -12.11
C MET A 789 -21.12 18.10 -13.48
N CYS A 790 -22.39 17.71 -13.47
CA CYS A 790 -23.33 17.85 -14.59
C CYS A 790 -24.65 18.44 -14.10
N ALA A 791 -25.42 19.07 -14.98
CA ALA A 791 -26.66 19.75 -14.60
C ALA A 791 -27.72 19.60 -15.67
N GLN A 792 -28.98 19.69 -15.27
CA GLN A 792 -30.05 19.89 -16.23
C GLN A 792 -29.83 21.21 -16.99
N THR A 793 -30.07 21.18 -18.30
CA THR A 793 -29.99 22.34 -19.20
C THR A 793 -31.16 23.30 -18.99
N VAL A 794 -32.32 22.75 -18.66
CA VAL A 794 -33.54 23.43 -18.19
C VAL A 794 -34.22 22.55 -17.13
N ALA A 795 -35.04 23.12 -16.25
CA ALA A 795 -35.65 22.36 -15.16
C ALA A 795 -36.48 21.17 -15.68
N GLY A 796 -36.16 19.96 -15.22
CA GLY A 796 -36.79 18.71 -15.67
C GLY A 796 -36.46 18.28 -17.11
N GLY A 797 -35.49 18.93 -17.76
CA GLY A 797 -35.08 18.66 -19.15
C GLY A 797 -33.83 17.79 -19.30
N SER A 798 -33.16 17.91 -20.46
CA SER A 798 -31.93 17.18 -20.77
C SER A 798 -30.74 17.63 -19.91
N TRP A 799 -29.73 16.77 -19.78
CA TRP A 799 -28.53 17.01 -18.99
C TRP A 799 -27.35 17.52 -19.83
N SER A 800 -26.46 18.31 -19.20
CA SER A 800 -25.16 18.67 -19.74
C SER A 800 -24.18 17.49 -19.70
N GLY A 801 -23.03 17.63 -20.37
CA GLY A 801 -21.87 16.77 -20.09
C GLY A 801 -21.25 17.04 -18.72
N TRP A 802 -20.40 16.11 -18.26
CA TRP A 802 -19.59 16.26 -17.05
C TRP A 802 -18.46 17.25 -17.26
N THR A 803 -18.24 18.12 -16.28
CA THR A 803 -17.17 19.14 -16.30
C THR A 803 -16.48 19.18 -14.94
N ASP A 804 -15.20 19.53 -14.91
CA ASP A 804 -14.48 19.72 -13.65
C ASP A 804 -15.07 20.90 -12.88
N SER A 805 -15.27 20.71 -11.57
CA SER A 805 -15.96 21.66 -10.71
C SER A 805 -14.99 22.50 -9.88
N GLY A 806 -13.67 22.37 -10.05
CA GLY A 806 -12.63 23.10 -9.32
C GLY A 806 -11.63 22.18 -8.61
N ALA A 807 -10.48 22.72 -8.22
CA ALA A 807 -9.41 21.94 -7.59
C ALA A 807 -9.79 21.53 -6.15
N ALA A 808 -9.55 20.26 -5.82
CA ALA A 808 -9.66 19.75 -4.46
C ALA A 808 -8.34 19.97 -3.69
N PRO A 809 -8.38 20.40 -2.42
CA PRO A 809 -7.18 20.57 -1.59
C PRO A 809 -6.52 19.24 -1.22
N GLU A 810 -7.26 18.13 -1.27
CA GLU A 810 -6.80 16.76 -1.04
C GLU A 810 -7.74 15.77 -1.76
N ASN A 811 -7.43 14.48 -1.71
CA ASN A 811 -8.27 13.44 -2.31
C ASN A 811 -9.58 13.31 -1.53
N PHE A 812 -10.69 13.78 -2.10
CA PHE A 812 -12.00 13.57 -1.51
C PHE A 812 -12.51 12.16 -1.70
N VAL A 813 -13.18 11.66 -0.68
CA VAL A 813 -13.68 10.29 -0.64
C VAL A 813 -15.21 10.24 -0.56
N GLU A 814 -15.85 11.35 -0.18
CA GLU A 814 -17.31 11.48 -0.17
C GLU A 814 -17.79 12.93 -0.38
N LEU A 815 -19.01 13.09 -0.88
CA LEU A 815 -19.65 14.38 -1.12
C LEU A 815 -21.09 14.41 -0.65
N ALA A 816 -21.49 15.54 -0.08
CA ALA A 816 -22.89 15.88 0.15
C ALA A 816 -23.17 17.31 -0.33
N ALA A 817 -24.41 17.56 -0.74
CA ALA A 817 -24.85 18.85 -1.24
C ALA A 817 -26.24 19.18 -0.72
N GLU A 818 -26.47 20.43 -0.34
CA GLU A 818 -27.78 20.91 0.09
C GLU A 818 -27.88 22.42 -0.09
N ARG A 819 -29.09 22.94 -0.20
CA ARG A 819 -29.34 24.39 -0.21
C ARG A 819 -29.35 24.96 1.19
N ASN A 820 -28.66 26.07 1.38
CA ASN A 820 -28.83 26.88 2.58
C ASN A 820 -30.20 27.60 2.60
N GLY A 821 -30.53 28.29 3.69
CA GLY A 821 -31.81 28.99 3.84
C GLY A 821 -32.04 30.14 2.84
N SER A 822 -30.97 30.67 2.22
CA SER A 822 -31.07 31.63 1.10
C SER A 822 -31.27 30.97 -0.27
N GLY A 823 -31.28 29.63 -0.34
CA GLY A 823 -31.48 28.87 -1.57
C GLY A 823 -30.20 28.57 -2.37
N HIS A 824 -29.04 29.07 -1.93
CA HIS A 824 -27.75 28.76 -2.56
C HIS A 824 -27.25 27.37 -2.19
N VAL A 825 -26.62 26.68 -3.15
CA VAL A 825 -26.04 25.35 -2.94
C VAL A 825 -24.77 25.45 -2.07
N GLU A 826 -24.66 24.54 -1.12
CA GLU A 826 -23.48 24.32 -0.29
C GLU A 826 -22.98 22.89 -0.54
N LEU A 827 -21.70 22.77 -0.88
CA LEU A 827 -21.04 21.47 -1.05
C LEU A 827 -20.19 21.15 0.16
N PHE A 828 -20.24 19.90 0.57
CA PHE A 828 -19.42 19.34 1.65
C PHE A 828 -18.66 18.16 1.09
N ALA A 829 -17.37 18.11 1.39
CA ALA A 829 -16.49 17.04 0.93
C ALA A 829 -15.68 16.50 2.09
N LEU A 830 -15.72 15.18 2.27
CA LEU A 830 -14.87 14.49 3.23
C LEU A 830 -13.61 14.05 2.50
N GLY A 831 -12.45 14.42 3.01
CA GLY A 831 -11.16 14.00 2.48
C GLY A 831 -10.68 12.66 3.02
N GLY A 832 -9.76 12.04 2.30
CA GLY A 832 -9.11 10.78 2.70
C GLY A 832 -8.38 10.91 4.04
N SER A 833 -7.99 12.14 4.41
CA SER A 833 -7.47 12.46 5.74
C SER A 833 -8.59 12.86 6.70
N GLY A 834 -9.81 12.35 6.59
CA GLY A 834 -10.88 12.58 7.57
C GLY A 834 -11.29 14.05 7.79
N ARG A 835 -10.83 14.97 6.94
CA ARG A 835 -11.11 16.41 7.06
C ARG A 835 -12.36 16.75 6.27
N LEU A 836 -13.24 17.54 6.87
CA LEU A 836 -14.43 18.03 6.20
C LEU A 836 -14.19 19.42 5.64
N PHE A 837 -14.47 19.57 4.35
CA PHE A 837 -14.38 20.82 3.63
C PHE A 837 -15.74 21.28 3.16
N ARG A 838 -15.90 22.59 3.02
CA ARG A 838 -17.06 23.23 2.41
C ARG A 838 -16.68 24.07 1.22
N ARG A 839 -17.57 24.12 0.24
CA ARG A 839 -17.56 25.11 -0.83
C ARG A 839 -18.96 25.66 -1.10
N ALA A 840 -19.10 26.97 -0.96
CA ALA A 840 -20.34 27.67 -1.30
C ALA A 840 -20.50 27.84 -2.81
N GLN A 841 -21.74 27.95 -3.26
CA GLN A 841 -22.08 28.25 -4.64
C GLN A 841 -21.32 29.49 -5.17
N GLY A 842 -20.77 29.36 -6.38
CA GLY A 842 -20.00 30.43 -7.05
C GLY A 842 -18.54 30.56 -6.58
N SER A 843 -18.15 29.86 -5.51
CA SER A 843 -16.75 29.75 -5.09
C SER A 843 -16.05 28.60 -5.81
N THR A 844 -14.76 28.77 -6.09
CA THR A 844 -13.87 27.70 -6.56
C THR A 844 -12.99 27.13 -5.45
N THR A 845 -12.93 27.77 -4.28
CA THR A 845 -12.05 27.41 -3.16
C THR A 845 -12.80 26.67 -2.06
N TRP A 846 -12.15 25.67 -1.48
CA TRP A 846 -12.64 24.90 -0.34
C TRP A 846 -12.17 25.49 0.99
N ALA A 847 -13.09 25.65 1.92
CA ALA A 847 -12.81 26.05 3.31
C ALA A 847 -12.82 24.80 4.20
N LEU A 848 -11.77 24.61 5.01
CA LEU A 848 -11.73 23.56 6.03
C LEU A 848 -12.75 23.89 7.13
N LEU A 849 -13.65 22.96 7.42
CA LEU A 849 -14.58 23.06 8.55
C LEU A 849 -14.00 22.44 9.83
N GLY A 850 -13.12 21.44 9.67
CA GLY A 850 -12.41 20.77 10.76
C GLY A 850 -12.21 19.29 10.48
N ASP A 851 -11.65 18.59 11.47
CA ASP A 851 -11.46 17.15 11.40
C ASP A 851 -12.75 16.44 11.83
N VAL A 852 -13.14 15.44 11.06
CA VAL A 852 -14.23 14.52 11.38
C VAL A 852 -13.61 13.26 11.92
N GLY A 853 -13.72 13.04 13.23
CA GLY A 853 -13.23 11.84 13.89
C GLY A 853 -12.52 12.12 15.19
N ILE A 854 -11.80 11.11 15.66
CA ILE A 854 -11.09 11.15 16.94
C ILE A 854 -9.67 11.64 16.70
N ASN A 855 -9.31 12.76 17.33
CA ASN A 855 -7.93 13.19 17.43
C ASN A 855 -7.21 12.28 18.42
N ILE A 856 -6.20 11.57 17.94
CA ILE A 856 -5.33 10.76 18.79
C ILE A 856 -4.19 11.65 19.27
N VAL A 857 -4.01 11.75 20.58
CA VAL A 857 -2.84 12.42 21.15
C VAL A 857 -1.58 11.67 20.67
N PRO A 858 -0.69 12.31 19.88
CA PRO A 858 0.49 11.65 19.34
C PRO A 858 1.47 11.30 20.47
N ASP A 859 2.27 10.22 20.31
CA ASP A 859 3.41 9.98 21.19
C ASP A 859 4.55 10.89 20.79
N VAL A 860 4.85 11.87 21.63
CA VAL A 860 5.96 12.81 21.43
C VAL A 860 7.09 12.58 22.43
N ARG A 861 7.02 11.50 23.23
CA ARG A 861 8.10 11.13 24.15
C ARG A 861 9.37 10.78 23.38
N GLY A 862 10.50 11.34 23.80
CA GLY A 862 11.79 11.20 23.10
C GLY A 862 12.03 12.22 21.98
N ALA A 863 11.03 12.99 21.54
CA ALA A 863 11.21 14.01 20.50
C ALA A 863 11.94 15.27 21.03
N ALA A 864 12.66 15.95 20.11
CA ALA A 864 13.29 17.25 20.38
C ALA A 864 12.23 18.38 20.38
N PRO A 865 12.28 19.39 21.27
CA PRO A 865 11.22 20.38 21.47
C PRO A 865 10.96 21.37 20.32
N ALA A 866 11.76 21.35 19.25
CA ALA A 866 11.79 22.40 18.23
C ALA A 866 10.68 22.36 17.15
N ALA A 867 9.74 21.42 17.22
CA ALA A 867 8.77 21.19 16.13
C ALA A 867 7.37 21.81 16.33
N ALA A 868 7.10 22.59 17.38
CA ALA A 868 5.74 23.09 17.66
C ALA A 868 5.71 24.52 18.20
N ARG A 869 4.83 25.36 17.65
CA ARG A 869 4.43 26.64 18.25
C ARG A 869 3.47 26.33 19.40
N TRP A 870 3.83 26.69 20.64
CA TRP A 870 3.01 26.41 21.83
C TRP A 870 2.30 27.67 22.32
N THR A 871 1.02 27.55 22.69
CA THR A 871 0.27 28.56 23.46
C THR A 871 -0.15 27.91 24.77
N LEU A 872 0.22 28.47 25.91
CA LEU A 872 -0.17 27.95 27.23
C LEU A 872 -1.28 28.83 27.82
N GLU A 873 -2.45 28.24 28.10
CA GLU A 873 -3.48 28.86 28.94
C GLU A 873 -3.47 28.20 30.32
N PHE A 874 -3.33 29.01 31.37
CA PHE A 874 -3.52 28.54 32.74
C PHE A 874 -4.98 28.74 33.14
N GLY A 875 -5.67 27.65 33.46
CA GLY A 875 -7.06 27.66 33.86
C GLY A 875 -7.25 28.26 35.27
N GLY A 876 -7.85 29.44 35.33
CA GLY A 876 -8.39 30.03 36.56
C GLY A 876 -8.51 31.55 36.49
N TYR A 877 -9.70 32.04 36.11
CA TYR A 877 -10.17 33.43 35.95
C TYR A 877 -9.94 34.09 34.57
N PRO A 878 -10.93 34.89 34.10
CA PRO A 878 -10.86 35.54 32.79
C PRO A 878 -9.95 36.77 32.85
N SER A 879 -9.28 37.03 31.72
CA SER A 879 -8.39 38.16 31.40
C SER A 879 -7.03 38.19 32.12
N ASP A 880 -6.02 37.56 31.50
CA ASP A 880 -4.81 38.25 30.99
C ASP A 880 -3.90 37.24 30.28
N THR A 881 -3.65 37.44 28.98
CA THR A 881 -2.74 36.60 28.18
C THR A 881 -1.32 37.14 28.32
N PHE A 882 -0.39 36.38 28.90
CA PHE A 882 1.03 36.73 28.89
C PHE A 882 1.79 35.81 27.92
N THR A 883 2.48 36.41 26.95
CA THR A 883 3.40 35.71 26.05
C THR A 883 4.78 35.65 26.70
N VAL A 884 5.29 34.46 27.01
CA VAL A 884 6.69 34.27 27.40
C VAL A 884 7.48 33.85 26.15
N PRO A 885 8.50 34.61 25.71
CA PRO A 885 9.31 34.23 24.56
C PRO A 885 10.22 33.05 24.94
N VAL A 886 10.07 31.93 24.22
CA VAL A 886 10.86 30.70 24.40
C VAL A 886 12.21 30.86 23.69
N HIS A 887 13.12 31.61 24.31
CA HIS A 887 14.54 31.62 23.92
C HIS A 887 15.45 30.87 24.92
N GLU A 888 14.92 30.36 26.04
CA GLU A 888 15.73 29.76 27.12
C GLU A 888 15.83 28.21 27.08
N PHE A 889 15.16 27.51 26.15
CA PHE A 889 15.10 26.04 26.17
C PHE A 889 15.42 25.36 24.83
N ALA A 890 16.06 26.07 23.90
CA ALA A 890 16.25 25.57 22.53
C ALA A 890 17.17 24.34 22.41
N ASP A 891 18.05 24.05 23.38
CA ASP A 891 19.20 23.17 23.11
C ASP A 891 19.43 21.93 24.03
N ALA A 892 18.53 21.50 24.94
CA ALA A 892 18.94 20.41 25.87
C ALA A 892 17.85 19.52 26.54
N GLY A 893 16.76 19.11 25.87
CA GLY A 893 15.83 18.17 26.52
C GLY A 893 15.05 17.27 25.57
N THR A 894 14.67 16.08 26.04
CA THR A 894 13.68 15.21 25.40
C THR A 894 12.40 15.17 26.24
N VAL A 895 11.26 15.03 25.59
CA VAL A 895 9.98 14.84 26.29
C VAL A 895 10.01 13.49 27.04
N ARG A 896 9.93 13.52 28.38
CA ARG A 896 9.94 12.31 29.24
C ARG A 896 8.53 11.81 29.53
N SER A 897 7.58 12.74 29.63
CA SER A 897 6.19 12.44 29.90
C SER A 897 5.28 13.40 29.15
N GLN A 898 4.08 12.95 28.87
CA GLN A 898 3.03 13.75 28.27
C GLN A 898 1.71 13.44 28.95
N SER A 899 0.82 14.42 29.01
CA SER A 899 -0.57 14.28 29.44
C SER A 899 -1.47 15.10 28.50
N PRO A 900 -2.47 14.51 27.85
CA PRO A 900 -2.91 13.13 28.00
C PRO A 900 -1.87 12.12 27.46
N TYR A 901 -1.97 10.86 27.88
CA TYR A 901 -1.09 9.79 27.39
C TYR A 901 -1.24 9.61 25.87
N PRO A 902 -0.21 9.13 25.16
CA PRO A 902 -0.34 8.80 23.75
C PRO A 902 -1.49 7.82 23.52
N GLY A 903 -2.18 7.94 22.39
CA GLY A 903 -3.35 7.13 22.13
C GLY A 903 -4.64 7.64 22.81
N THR A 904 -4.55 8.69 23.65
CA THR A 904 -5.76 9.29 24.22
C THR A 904 -6.62 9.85 23.10
N LYS A 905 -7.88 9.44 23.10
CA LYS A 905 -8.90 9.87 22.15
C LYS A 905 -9.52 11.17 22.61
N ASN A 906 -9.32 12.22 21.84
CA ASN A 906 -10.05 13.47 22.02
C ASN A 906 -10.99 13.70 20.85
N ARG A 907 -12.18 14.19 21.18
CA ARG A 907 -13.16 14.61 20.18
C ARG A 907 -12.65 15.88 19.46
N PRO A 908 -13.17 16.23 18.27
CA PRO A 908 -12.75 17.44 17.57
C PRO A 908 -12.81 18.69 18.47
N GLY A 909 -11.69 19.42 18.59
CA GLY A 909 -11.49 20.57 19.49
C GLY A 909 -10.03 20.76 19.91
N THR A 910 -9.68 21.88 20.55
CA THR A 910 -8.33 22.14 21.10
C THR A 910 -8.01 21.13 22.21
N THR A 911 -7.02 20.28 21.98
CA THR A 911 -6.44 19.41 23.00
C THR A 911 -5.17 20.07 23.54
N THR A 912 -5.18 20.41 24.83
CA THR A 912 -3.97 20.86 25.52
C THR A 912 -3.13 19.65 25.91
N VAL A 913 -1.94 19.53 25.32
CA VAL A 913 -0.96 18.51 25.70
C VAL A 913 0.07 19.15 26.64
N HIS A 914 0.13 18.65 27.87
CA HIS A 914 1.14 19.03 28.85
C HIS A 914 2.35 18.11 28.70
N LEU A 915 3.52 18.68 28.50
CA LEU A 915 4.78 17.95 28.33
C LEU A 915 5.68 18.13 29.55
N GLY A 916 6.21 17.03 30.07
CA GLY A 916 7.30 17.03 31.05
C GLY A 916 8.64 16.92 30.32
N ILE A 917 9.42 17.99 30.34
CA ILE A 917 10.78 18.03 29.79
C ILE A 917 11.77 17.82 30.94
N GLY A 918 12.65 16.84 30.84
CA GLY A 918 13.70 16.60 31.83
C GLY A 918 15.05 17.09 31.35
N LEU A 919 15.73 17.92 32.15
CA LEU A 919 17.16 18.21 32.01
C LEU A 919 17.93 17.07 32.70
N TRP A 920 18.88 16.44 32.01
CA TRP A 920 19.78 15.46 32.63
C TRP A 920 21.02 16.18 33.15
N ASP A 921 21.15 16.31 34.48
CA ASP A 921 22.38 16.81 35.11
C ASP A 921 23.22 15.71 35.81
N GLY A 922 22.82 14.44 35.64
CA GLY A 922 23.55 13.32 36.20
C GLY A 922 23.45 13.13 37.71
N SER A 923 22.56 13.83 38.43
CA SER A 923 22.42 13.66 39.88
C SER A 923 20.99 13.43 40.38
N HIS A 924 20.79 12.23 40.92
CA HIS A 924 19.73 11.76 41.82
C HIS A 924 18.44 11.11 41.26
N HIS A 925 18.04 10.08 42.00
CA HIS A 925 17.10 9.00 41.71
C HIS A 925 15.62 9.39 41.77
#